data_AF-A0A4Q5J769-F1
#
_entry.id   AF-A0A4Q5J769-F1
#
_cell.length_a   1.000
_cell.length_b   1.000
_cell.length_c   1.000
_cell.angle_alpha   90.00
_cell.angle_beta   90.00
_cell.angle_gamma   90.00
#
_symmetry.space_group_name_H-M   'P 1'
#
loop_
_entity.id
_entity.type
_entity.pdbx_description
1 polymer ?
#
loop_
_entity_poly.entity_id
_entity_poly.type
_entity_poly.pdbx_seq_one_letter_code
_entity_poly.pdbx_strand_id
1 'polypeptide(L)'
;MVAGNQQHPGPEGPVTSRAASSARRLADRLLGRRSDPSGDDDQRPATRVDRLVESGIFDVEYYTATSGREFESDRHAARHCINVGMPQGRSPHPLLDIYSVPRTVRTAWRRGQIGKVVEHLESEAGWGASSGPLFYPPALTDPRIGPDKPGSAIAQFVALADDGSLLPVPPGYWGPAPTLREARRGLVEHVRNAANDLHDDEQQRTAGHQPAIDSLADEVKSFISTSVETPRVSILCGPPTSPRQFIETLDRLRDQTLTDWELLVPSGDWDPELNRVVEVASTRDSRLKVVESCSGTDPDHCGSLWNSAGEFVVFLTPNAVWDDDFLRAMSATLELRGLDAGQAWLTRDDDGHEMLLSFGETHDRLLYSRNLSLGGAMVRRSRLVRDHVRHVCQAQRRPQAGHDFLLGVAHDVNWPLLPLVGGRRVSVPAILPLGGGHDTAAHVVQRHLLECPRHTVTPTTTRVAGRVSVVIPTYDEFRMTIAAVNATLRTTGTDDVEIVIVDNGSKPEVGARLVSAFLSEPRVRYHRLARNLNFALGCNAGFAVSTGELVVFLNNDTIPRGDWLGTMLPKLDDESVRGVQPLLLYPDDTIQTAGTYFPAKDTLPCHFLVGHPPEDASKAGDRRFAAITGAAMLVRAAEFEQLGGFDVEFVNGMEDVDLCLRAVELFGGGFQVAPDARVTHLEGKTPGRGDHILANRAAFMRRWRSRLPQPDTDRLTDIGFRLAHIGADDVAIPVPRPVLTRDGGGRLLDSPDRLRWGIKLPSIPGPSGDHWGDTHLARSLANALRELDQDVVTYRRGTHQSNASYLDDVVLGIRGLERIHPQAGKINVLWVISHPDDVTVDELQSFDLVFAASESWSRSMTARSGRPVHVLRQAVDARQLPASDAPAGDGSRPVFVGGKYGDRRRQVVFDAMQAGIDFEVHGPGWEGLVPAPVLRSSYVPNHEVTSVYRARGLVLADHWDDMAREGFIANRIFDAVGAGARVISDDVPGIEDAFDGAVQVYRSVDELAYLCSLDGRERFPKPEALAQIALRVRNEESFLSRARVLVEAVRRTL
;
A
#
# COMPACT_ATOMS: atom_id res chain seq x y z
N MET A 1 -7.38 5.95 53.64
CA MET A 1 -7.27 6.46 55.02
C MET A 1 -5.85 6.24 55.51
N VAL A 2 -5.13 7.33 55.82
CA VAL A 2 -4.16 7.55 56.95
C VAL A 2 -2.94 6.61 57.01
N ALA A 3 -1.66 6.96 57.15
CA ALA A 3 -0.82 8.15 57.40
C ALA A 3 0.64 7.69 57.05
N GLY A 4 1.69 8.48 56.88
CA GLY A 4 2.05 9.83 57.32
C GLY A 4 3.45 9.80 57.95
N ASN A 5 4.28 10.75 57.51
CA ASN A 5 5.44 11.37 58.18
C ASN A 5 6.91 10.99 57.88
N GLN A 6 7.63 12.12 57.76
CA GLN A 6 8.98 12.44 57.36
C GLN A 6 10.02 12.23 58.48
N GLN A 7 11.32 12.14 58.12
CA GLN A 7 12.36 13.05 58.65
C GLN A 7 13.70 12.94 57.86
N HIS A 8 14.24 14.11 57.52
CA HIS A 8 15.59 14.45 56.98
C HIS A 8 16.58 14.69 58.15
N PRO A 9 17.94 14.76 57.99
CA PRO A 9 18.68 15.77 57.18
C PRO A 9 20.01 15.32 56.49
N GLY A 10 20.56 16.19 55.61
CA GLY A 10 21.77 16.02 54.76
C GLY A 10 23.14 16.16 55.49
N PRO A 11 24.30 16.38 54.78
CA PRO A 11 24.50 17.45 53.77
C PRO A 11 25.38 17.16 52.51
N GLU A 12 25.22 18.03 51.48
CA GLU A 12 26.13 18.64 50.46
C GLU A 12 27.39 17.89 49.94
N GLY A 13 27.71 17.76 48.63
CA GLY A 13 27.87 18.76 47.53
C GLY A 13 29.38 18.98 47.23
N PRO A 14 29.90 19.20 45.99
CA PRO A 14 29.31 19.98 44.89
C PRO A 14 29.42 19.40 43.45
N VAL A 15 28.66 20.05 42.56
CA VAL A 15 28.57 19.89 41.09
C VAL A 15 29.58 20.81 40.38
N THR A 16 30.21 20.36 39.29
CA THR A 16 30.47 21.13 38.03
C THR A 16 31.43 20.39 37.07
N SER A 17 31.06 20.20 35.79
CA SER A 17 32.00 20.24 34.63
C SER A 17 31.39 20.07 33.22
N ARG A 18 30.06 19.95 33.02
CA ARG A 18 29.48 19.73 31.67
C ARG A 18 29.13 20.98 30.85
N ALA A 19 29.25 22.20 31.41
CA ALA A 19 28.85 23.43 30.70
C ALA A 19 29.96 24.09 29.86
N ALA A 20 31.24 23.71 30.00
CA ALA A 20 32.36 24.43 29.37
C ALA A 20 32.69 24.00 27.91
N SER A 21 32.16 22.87 27.43
CA SER A 21 32.51 22.34 26.08
C SER A 21 31.57 22.80 24.95
N SER A 22 30.44 23.42 25.29
CA SER A 22 29.42 23.87 24.34
C SER A 22 29.64 25.30 23.86
N ALA A 23 30.26 26.16 24.68
CA ALA A 23 30.50 27.57 24.34
C ALA A 23 31.62 27.76 23.28
N ARG A 24 32.61 26.86 23.24
CA ARG A 24 33.76 26.98 22.31
C ARG A 24 33.39 26.66 20.85
N ARG A 25 32.44 25.75 20.63
CA ARG A 25 31.95 25.38 19.29
C ARG A 25 31.01 26.41 18.66
N LEU A 26 30.41 27.28 19.48
CA LEU A 26 29.56 28.37 19.00
C LEU A 26 30.40 29.58 18.55
N ALA A 27 31.58 29.80 19.15
CA ALA A 27 32.49 30.89 18.80
C ALA A 27 33.18 30.70 17.44
N ASP A 28 33.56 29.46 17.08
CA ASP A 28 34.23 29.19 15.79
C ASP A 28 33.30 29.34 14.58
N ARG A 29 31.98 29.18 14.77
CA ARG A 29 30.97 29.41 13.70
C ARG A 29 30.69 30.89 13.45
N LEU A 30 30.94 31.76 14.42
CA LEU A 30 30.67 33.20 14.31
C LEU A 30 31.83 33.99 13.66
N LEU A 31 33.01 33.37 13.48
CA LEU A 31 34.23 34.05 12.98
C LEU A 31 34.59 33.80 11.52
N GLY A 32 33.72 33.15 10.73
CA GLY A 32 33.81 33.18 9.25
C GLY A 32 35.11 32.67 8.60
N ARG A 33 35.90 31.83 9.27
CA ARG A 33 37.12 31.25 8.65
C ARG A 33 36.76 30.03 7.81
N ARG A 34 36.61 30.24 6.50
CA ARG A 34 36.62 29.16 5.50
C ARG A 34 38.04 28.59 5.41
N SER A 35 38.20 27.30 5.67
CA SER A 35 39.36 26.54 5.22
C SER A 35 39.14 26.17 3.75
N ASP A 36 39.92 26.80 2.88
CA ASP A 36 40.04 26.50 1.47
C ASP A 36 40.73 25.12 1.27
N PRO A 37 40.18 24.17 0.49
CA PRO A 37 40.88 22.95 0.14
C PRO A 37 41.46 23.07 -1.28
N SER A 38 42.41 23.97 -1.46
CA SER A 38 43.30 23.96 -2.63
C SER A 38 44.70 23.55 -2.16
N GLY A 39 45.20 22.41 -2.65
CA GLY A 39 46.61 22.01 -2.51
C GLY A 39 46.87 20.57 -2.10
N ASP A 40 47.45 19.82 -3.04
CA ASP A 40 48.26 18.60 -2.91
C ASP A 40 47.68 17.36 -2.20
N ASP A 41 47.25 16.37 -2.99
CA ASP A 41 46.99 15.00 -2.53
C ASP A 41 47.65 13.95 -3.46
N ASP A 42 48.84 14.23 -3.98
CA ASP A 42 49.49 13.38 -5.01
C ASP A 42 50.38 12.25 -4.45
N GLN A 43 50.36 11.97 -3.13
CA GLN A 43 51.08 10.83 -2.53
C GLN A 43 50.41 10.29 -1.24
N ARG A 44 49.30 9.54 -1.34
CA ARG A 44 48.67 8.83 -0.19
C ARG A 44 48.01 7.50 -0.59
N PRO A 45 47.84 6.53 0.36
CA PRO A 45 47.05 5.32 0.12
C PRO A 45 45.66 5.66 -0.42
N ALA A 46 45.17 4.86 -1.37
CA ALA A 46 43.94 5.11 -2.12
C ALA A 46 42.85 5.75 -1.24
N THR A 47 42.47 6.99 -1.58
CA THR A 47 41.49 7.73 -0.81
C THR A 47 40.12 7.03 -0.92
N ARG A 48 39.19 7.31 0.01
CA ARG A 48 37.81 6.79 -0.08
C ARG A 48 37.16 7.04 -1.45
N VAL A 49 37.54 8.13 -2.12
CA VAL A 49 37.03 8.47 -3.45
C VAL A 49 37.64 7.58 -4.53
N ASP A 50 38.96 7.37 -4.49
CA ASP A 50 39.65 6.44 -5.40
C ASP A 50 39.01 5.06 -5.31
N ARG A 51 38.78 4.58 -4.08
CA ARG A 51 38.14 3.28 -3.85
C ARG A 51 36.74 3.16 -4.44
N LEU A 52 35.95 4.24 -4.51
CA LEU A 52 34.63 4.21 -5.15
C LEU A 52 34.75 4.22 -6.67
N VAL A 53 35.59 5.10 -7.22
CA VAL A 53 35.77 5.24 -8.68
C VAL A 53 36.39 3.97 -9.27
N GLU A 54 37.42 3.41 -8.64
CA GLU A 54 38.13 2.21 -9.10
C GLU A 54 37.32 0.92 -8.90
N SER A 55 36.31 0.93 -8.02
CA SER A 55 35.49 -0.27 -7.75
C SER A 55 34.54 -0.66 -8.89
N GLY A 56 34.34 0.20 -9.90
CA GLY A 56 33.44 -0.05 -11.02
C GLY A 56 31.94 -0.02 -10.67
N ILE A 57 31.59 0.43 -9.46
CA ILE A 57 30.19 0.55 -8.99
C ILE A 57 29.73 2.01 -8.84
N PHE A 58 30.39 2.95 -9.51
CA PHE A 58 29.99 4.36 -9.53
C PHE A 58 29.56 4.77 -10.93
N ASP A 59 28.27 4.99 -11.10
CA ASP A 59 27.68 5.55 -12.32
C ASP A 59 27.47 7.06 -12.10
N VAL A 60 28.35 7.87 -12.68
CA VAL A 60 28.33 9.32 -12.51
C VAL A 60 27.07 9.94 -13.10
N GLU A 61 26.55 9.41 -14.21
CA GLU A 61 25.35 9.92 -14.86
C GLU A 61 24.12 9.69 -13.98
N TYR A 62 23.96 8.46 -13.49
CA TYR A 62 22.89 8.10 -12.58
C TYR A 62 22.97 8.87 -11.26
N TYR A 63 24.18 9.00 -10.68
CA TYR A 63 24.35 9.73 -9.43
C TYR A 63 24.08 11.23 -9.58
N THR A 64 24.55 11.84 -10.68
CA THR A 64 24.25 13.22 -11.06
C THR A 64 22.75 13.44 -11.15
N ALA A 65 22.04 12.59 -11.90
CA ALA A 65 20.59 12.63 -12.02
C ALA A 65 19.87 12.47 -10.67
N THR A 66 20.27 11.50 -9.84
CA THR A 66 19.69 11.27 -8.51
C THR A 66 19.94 12.44 -7.57
N SER A 67 21.06 13.13 -7.73
CA SER A 67 21.43 14.24 -6.87
C SER A 67 20.80 15.58 -7.26
N GLY A 68 20.35 15.72 -8.51
CA GLY A 68 19.88 16.99 -9.09
C GLY A 68 20.98 18.06 -9.19
N ARG A 69 22.26 17.67 -9.24
CA ARG A 69 23.41 18.60 -9.21
C ARG A 69 24.41 18.26 -10.29
N GLU A 70 24.93 19.28 -10.96
CA GLU A 70 26.09 19.14 -11.83
C GLU A 70 27.40 19.12 -11.01
N PHE A 71 28.38 18.35 -11.49
CA PHE A 71 29.69 18.23 -10.86
C PHE A 71 30.80 18.50 -11.88
N GLU A 72 31.87 19.15 -11.43
CA GLU A 72 33.02 19.51 -12.27
C GLU A 72 33.84 18.28 -12.74
N SER A 73 33.73 17.16 -12.02
CA SER A 73 34.40 15.90 -12.36
C SER A 73 33.76 14.70 -11.66
N ASP A 74 34.01 13.50 -12.17
CA ASP A 74 33.59 12.23 -11.55
C ASP A 74 34.10 12.09 -10.12
N ARG A 75 35.32 12.57 -9.84
CA ARG A 75 35.90 12.58 -8.48
C ARG A 75 35.14 13.51 -7.55
N HIS A 76 34.69 14.67 -8.04
CA HIS A 76 33.85 15.58 -7.27
C HIS A 76 32.48 14.93 -6.99
N ALA A 77 31.85 14.33 -8.00
CA ALA A 77 30.59 13.59 -7.84
C ALA A 77 30.73 12.44 -6.84
N ALA A 78 31.80 11.64 -6.92
CA ALA A 78 32.10 10.54 -6.01
C ALA A 78 32.33 11.02 -4.56
N ARG A 79 33.03 12.15 -4.38
CA ARG A 79 33.20 12.78 -3.06
C ARG A 79 31.86 13.17 -2.46
N HIS A 80 30.98 13.78 -3.25
CA HIS A 80 29.63 14.14 -2.83
C HIS A 80 28.77 12.92 -2.53
N CYS A 81 28.86 11.87 -3.37
CA CYS A 81 28.22 10.58 -3.13
C CYS A 81 28.56 10.04 -1.75
N ILE A 82 29.83 9.97 -1.41
CA ILE A 82 30.29 9.41 -0.15
C ILE A 82 29.90 10.26 1.06
N ASN A 83 30.00 11.59 0.96
CA ASN A 83 29.86 12.50 2.09
C ASN A 83 28.42 12.95 2.35
N VAL A 84 27.58 12.98 1.31
CA VAL A 84 26.21 13.51 1.36
C VAL A 84 25.20 12.47 0.88
N GLY A 85 25.42 11.90 -0.32
CA GLY A 85 24.45 10.99 -0.93
C GLY A 85 24.22 9.71 -0.14
N MET A 86 25.28 8.96 0.15
CA MET A 86 25.21 7.69 0.87
C MET A 86 24.61 7.85 2.28
N PRO A 87 24.96 8.89 3.09
CA PRO A 87 24.24 9.21 4.33
C PRO A 87 22.73 9.42 4.17
N GLN A 88 22.29 10.04 3.07
CA GLN A 88 20.88 10.21 2.73
C GLN A 88 20.22 8.95 2.15
N GLY A 89 21.00 7.90 1.87
CA GLY A 89 20.52 6.65 1.30
C GLY A 89 20.53 6.58 -0.22
N ARG A 90 21.16 7.54 -0.91
CA ARG A 90 21.35 7.54 -2.37
C ARG A 90 22.26 6.39 -2.80
N SER A 91 21.96 5.85 -3.97
CA SER A 91 22.76 4.81 -4.60
C SER A 91 23.82 5.38 -5.54
N PRO A 92 25.07 4.86 -5.55
CA PRO A 92 26.08 5.20 -6.55
C PRO A 92 25.81 4.54 -7.91
N HIS A 93 24.90 3.57 -8.00
CA HIS A 93 24.67 2.79 -9.22
C HIS A 93 23.21 2.31 -9.34
N PRO A 94 22.61 2.30 -10.56
CA PRO A 94 21.22 1.86 -10.74
C PRO A 94 20.97 0.39 -10.40
N LEU A 95 22.00 -0.46 -10.54
CA LEU A 95 21.93 -1.90 -10.23
C LEU A 95 22.20 -2.25 -8.75
N LEU A 96 22.45 -1.25 -7.91
CA LEU A 96 22.79 -1.43 -6.50
C LEU A 96 21.75 -0.73 -5.62
N ASP A 97 21.23 -1.44 -4.62
CA ASP A 97 20.30 -0.88 -3.63
C ASP A 97 20.77 -1.14 -2.19
N ILE A 98 20.71 -0.09 -1.37
CA ILE A 98 21.10 -0.11 0.05
C ILE A 98 20.23 -1.07 0.88
N TYR A 99 19.02 -1.40 0.43
CA TYR A 99 18.15 -2.34 1.14
C TYR A 99 18.41 -3.81 0.79
N SER A 100 19.13 -4.08 -0.29
CA SER A 100 19.58 -5.42 -0.68
C SER A 100 20.80 -5.90 0.10
N VAL A 101 21.57 -4.98 0.70
CA VAL A 101 22.72 -5.33 1.55
C VAL A 101 22.34 -5.54 3.02
N PRO A 102 23.09 -6.38 3.76
CA PRO A 102 22.87 -6.63 5.19
C PRO A 102 22.89 -5.34 6.03
N ARG A 103 22.21 -5.37 7.19
CA ARG A 103 22.09 -4.23 8.11
C ARG A 103 23.44 -3.63 8.51
N THR A 104 24.46 -4.46 8.69
CA THR A 104 25.85 -4.05 9.01
C THR A 104 26.46 -3.20 7.90
N VAL A 105 26.32 -3.65 6.65
CA VAL A 105 26.80 -2.95 5.44
C VAL A 105 26.00 -1.69 5.20
N ARG A 106 24.67 -1.72 5.36
CA ARG A 106 23.80 -0.53 5.32
C ARG A 106 24.20 0.54 6.33
N THR A 107 24.62 0.13 7.52
CA THR A 107 25.12 1.06 8.55
C THR A 107 26.43 1.70 8.12
N ALA A 108 27.34 0.92 7.52
CA ALA A 108 28.58 1.43 6.95
C ALA A 108 28.31 2.40 5.78
N TRP A 109 27.37 2.04 4.90
CA TRP A 109 26.90 2.85 3.79
C TRP A 109 26.42 4.23 4.26
N ARG A 110 25.50 4.29 5.23
CA ARG A 110 25.00 5.57 5.78
C ARG A 110 26.07 6.41 6.49
N ARG A 111 27.22 5.82 6.81
CA ARG A 111 28.39 6.52 7.36
C ARG A 111 29.41 6.90 6.27
N GLY A 112 29.11 6.66 5.00
CA GLY A 112 30.01 6.87 3.86
C GLY A 112 31.22 5.92 3.85
N GLN A 113 31.18 4.81 4.59
CA GLN A 113 32.30 3.85 4.68
C GLN A 113 32.34 2.93 3.46
N ILE A 114 32.62 3.49 2.28
CA ILE A 114 32.53 2.77 1.00
C ILE A 114 33.39 1.50 0.93
N GLY A 115 34.53 1.48 1.62
CA GLY A 115 35.39 0.30 1.65
C GLY A 115 34.68 -0.97 2.14
N LYS A 116 33.83 -0.85 3.16
CA LYS A 116 33.04 -1.97 3.67
C LYS A 116 31.92 -2.41 2.73
N VAL A 117 31.43 -1.50 1.89
CA VAL A 117 30.42 -1.80 0.87
C VAL A 117 31.06 -2.59 -0.26
N VAL A 118 32.20 -2.11 -0.77
CA VAL A 118 32.97 -2.79 -1.83
C VAL A 118 33.42 -4.18 -1.35
N GLU A 119 34.00 -4.28 -0.15
CA GLU A 119 34.41 -5.57 0.46
C GLU A 119 33.24 -6.57 0.55
N HIS A 120 32.03 -6.10 0.85
CA HIS A 120 30.86 -6.97 0.88
C HIS A 120 30.47 -7.44 -0.53
N LEU A 121 30.45 -6.54 -1.52
CA LEU A 121 30.09 -6.87 -2.90
C LEU A 121 31.11 -7.81 -3.58
N GLU A 122 32.36 -7.79 -3.13
CA GLU A 122 33.42 -8.70 -3.59
C GLU A 122 33.44 -10.03 -2.84
N SER A 123 32.78 -10.12 -1.68
CA SER A 123 32.73 -11.34 -0.87
C SER A 123 31.80 -12.41 -1.45
N GLU A 124 31.98 -13.67 -1.03
CA GLU A 124 31.08 -14.79 -1.35
C GLU A 124 29.61 -14.47 -1.02
N ALA A 125 29.36 -13.76 0.09
CA ALA A 125 28.03 -13.34 0.48
C ALA A 125 27.42 -12.30 -0.49
N GLY A 126 28.23 -11.43 -1.08
CA GLY A 126 27.79 -10.47 -2.10
C GLY A 126 27.45 -11.15 -3.43
N TRP A 127 28.26 -12.14 -3.83
CA TRP A 127 28.00 -12.98 -5.00
C TRP A 127 26.79 -13.91 -4.84
N GLY A 128 26.50 -14.36 -3.61
CA GLY A 128 25.36 -15.23 -3.32
C GLY A 128 24.01 -14.52 -3.19
N ALA A 129 23.96 -13.18 -3.25
CA ALA A 129 22.76 -12.40 -2.94
C ALA A 129 22.46 -11.32 -3.99
N SER A 130 21.19 -10.93 -4.09
CA SER A 130 20.78 -9.81 -4.94
C SER A 130 21.48 -8.51 -4.53
N SER A 131 21.99 -7.77 -5.51
CA SER A 131 22.52 -6.41 -5.29
C SER A 131 21.42 -5.34 -5.41
N GLY A 132 20.30 -5.66 -6.04
CA GLY A 132 19.18 -4.75 -6.29
C GLY A 132 18.04 -5.47 -7.04
N PRO A 133 16.86 -4.83 -7.22
CA PRO A 133 15.71 -5.43 -7.90
C PRO A 133 16.01 -5.91 -9.34
N LEU A 134 17.01 -5.32 -9.98
CA LEU A 134 17.42 -5.62 -11.35
C LEU A 134 18.74 -6.40 -11.46
N PHE A 135 19.36 -6.79 -10.34
CA PHE A 135 20.67 -7.45 -10.39
C PHE A 135 20.83 -8.51 -9.30
N TYR A 136 20.93 -9.75 -9.76
CA TYR A 136 21.07 -10.99 -9.00
C TYR A 136 22.24 -11.78 -9.56
N PRO A 137 23.44 -11.61 -8.98
CA PRO A 137 24.67 -12.24 -9.45
C PRO A 137 24.58 -13.76 -9.69
N PRO A 138 23.85 -14.57 -8.89
CA PRO A 138 23.73 -16.00 -9.16
C PRO A 138 23.04 -16.36 -10.49
N ALA A 139 22.34 -15.42 -11.14
CA ALA A 139 21.75 -15.62 -12.46
C ALA A 139 22.72 -15.30 -13.62
N LEU A 140 23.96 -14.88 -13.34
CA LEU A 140 24.97 -14.65 -14.38
C LEU A 140 25.46 -15.99 -14.96
N THR A 141 25.46 -16.09 -16.29
CA THR A 141 25.89 -17.29 -17.02
C THR A 141 27.14 -17.09 -17.87
N ASP A 142 27.65 -15.85 -17.97
CA ASP A 142 28.84 -15.57 -18.78
C ASP A 142 30.09 -16.15 -18.09
N PRO A 143 30.82 -17.10 -18.73
CA PRO A 143 32.00 -17.72 -18.14
C PRO A 143 33.16 -16.74 -17.90
N ARG A 144 33.09 -15.53 -18.46
CA ARG A 144 34.05 -14.44 -18.24
C ARG A 144 33.78 -13.67 -16.94
N ILE A 145 32.65 -13.86 -16.28
CA ILE A 145 32.30 -13.26 -14.99
C ILE A 145 32.34 -14.34 -13.89
N GLY A 146 32.90 -14.04 -12.72
CA GLY A 146 32.99 -15.01 -11.62
C GLY A 146 33.61 -14.46 -10.33
N PRO A 147 33.35 -15.11 -9.18
CA PRO A 147 33.86 -14.71 -7.86
C PRO A 147 35.37 -14.91 -7.71
N ASP A 148 35.99 -15.69 -8.59
CA ASP A 148 37.43 -15.94 -8.67
C ASP A 148 38.19 -14.80 -9.38
N LYS A 149 37.47 -13.86 -10.00
CA LYS A 149 38.05 -12.73 -10.75
C LYS A 149 38.02 -11.44 -9.92
N PRO A 150 38.93 -10.49 -10.19
CA PRO A 150 38.96 -9.21 -9.47
C PRO A 150 37.66 -8.40 -9.64
N GLY A 151 37.21 -7.78 -8.55
CA GLY A 151 36.06 -6.88 -8.52
C GLY A 151 34.71 -7.55 -8.27
N SER A 152 33.71 -6.74 -7.98
CA SER A 152 32.33 -7.20 -7.71
C SER A 152 31.62 -7.70 -8.98
N ALA A 153 30.53 -8.45 -8.81
CA ALA A 153 29.69 -8.91 -9.91
C ALA A 153 29.16 -7.76 -10.80
N ILE A 154 28.78 -6.62 -10.20
CA ILE A 154 28.35 -5.43 -10.95
C ILE A 154 29.49 -4.90 -11.82
N ALA A 155 30.68 -4.74 -11.24
CA ALA A 155 31.84 -4.19 -11.94
C ALA A 155 32.25 -5.09 -13.12
N GLN A 156 32.29 -6.41 -12.90
CA GLN A 156 32.61 -7.38 -13.96
C GLN A 156 31.54 -7.40 -15.06
N PHE A 157 30.25 -7.30 -14.69
CA PHE A 157 29.16 -7.24 -15.67
C PHE A 157 29.22 -5.97 -16.51
N VAL A 158 29.30 -4.80 -15.89
CA VAL A 158 29.32 -3.51 -16.59
C VAL A 158 30.54 -3.38 -17.51
N ALA A 159 31.69 -3.97 -17.15
CA ALA A 159 32.88 -3.95 -17.99
C ALA A 159 32.74 -4.76 -19.30
N LEU A 160 31.82 -5.72 -19.35
CA LEU A 160 31.63 -6.63 -20.49
C LEU A 160 30.30 -6.41 -21.22
N ALA A 161 29.31 -5.85 -20.53
CA ALA A 161 27.98 -5.61 -21.04
C ALA A 161 27.96 -4.46 -22.05
N ASP A 162 27.14 -4.62 -23.08
CA ASP A 162 26.71 -3.54 -23.95
C ASP A 162 25.27 -3.12 -23.60
N ASP A 163 24.77 -2.10 -24.29
CA ASP A 163 23.42 -1.60 -24.11
C ASP A 163 22.30 -2.65 -24.31
N GLY A 164 22.55 -3.68 -25.13
CA GLY A 164 21.59 -4.75 -25.44
C GLY A 164 21.67 -5.93 -24.47
N SER A 165 22.62 -5.91 -23.54
CA SER A 165 22.84 -6.99 -22.59
C SER A 165 21.69 -7.09 -21.58
N LEU A 166 21.11 -8.28 -21.46
CA LEU A 166 20.03 -8.58 -20.51
C LEU A 166 20.57 -8.53 -19.08
N LEU A 167 19.78 -7.95 -18.17
CA LEU A 167 20.12 -7.90 -16.76
C LEU A 167 19.84 -9.25 -16.06
N PRO A 168 20.73 -9.72 -15.18
CA PRO A 168 20.52 -10.94 -14.40
C PRO A 168 19.51 -10.65 -13.27
N VAL A 169 18.22 -10.70 -13.55
CA VAL A 169 17.17 -10.38 -12.55
C VAL A 169 16.96 -11.51 -11.52
N PRO A 170 16.48 -11.21 -10.30
CA PRO A 170 16.18 -12.24 -9.29
C PRO A 170 15.07 -13.22 -9.73
N PRO A 171 15.05 -14.46 -9.19
CA PRO A 171 13.91 -15.37 -9.35
C PRO A 171 12.61 -14.71 -8.89
N GLY A 172 11.56 -14.80 -9.72
CA GLY A 172 10.27 -14.18 -9.43
C GLY A 172 10.13 -12.71 -9.82
N TYR A 173 11.10 -12.15 -10.56
CA TYR A 173 10.94 -10.86 -11.24
C TYR A 173 9.81 -10.92 -12.28
N TRP A 174 9.00 -9.86 -12.38
CA TRP A 174 7.87 -9.80 -13.30
C TRP A 174 8.27 -9.30 -14.68
N GLY A 175 7.81 -10.01 -15.72
CA GLY A 175 8.12 -9.70 -17.10
C GLY A 175 9.48 -10.23 -17.56
N PRO A 176 9.86 -9.96 -18.83
CA PRO A 176 11.18 -10.32 -19.33
C PRO A 176 12.28 -9.54 -18.61
N ALA A 177 13.50 -10.10 -18.56
CA ALA A 177 14.64 -9.35 -18.07
C ALA A 177 14.87 -8.11 -18.95
N PRO A 178 14.95 -6.89 -18.39
CA PRO A 178 15.22 -5.70 -19.17
C PRO A 178 16.69 -5.67 -19.60
N THR A 179 16.97 -4.96 -20.69
CA THR A 179 18.34 -4.65 -21.11
C THR A 179 18.97 -3.58 -20.20
N LEU A 180 20.30 -3.53 -20.18
CA LEU A 180 21.03 -2.48 -19.47
C LEU A 180 20.60 -1.07 -19.91
N ARG A 181 20.40 -0.85 -21.22
CA ARG A 181 19.93 0.44 -21.75
C ARG A 181 18.54 0.80 -21.25
N GLU A 182 17.60 -0.15 -21.25
CA GLU A 182 16.23 0.10 -20.78
C GLU A 182 16.22 0.45 -19.30
N ALA A 183 16.97 -0.29 -18.47
CA ALA A 183 17.11 -0.01 -17.05
C ALA A 183 17.75 1.35 -16.77
N ARG A 184 18.86 1.67 -17.45
CA ARG A 184 19.52 2.97 -17.28
C ARG A 184 18.62 4.11 -17.72
N ARG A 185 18.04 4.04 -18.92
CA ARG A 185 17.13 5.09 -19.42
C ARG A 185 15.95 5.30 -18.48
N GLY A 186 15.23 4.23 -18.12
CA GLY A 186 14.05 4.31 -17.27
C GLY A 186 14.35 4.85 -15.87
N LEU A 187 15.45 4.42 -15.25
CA LEU A 187 15.81 4.88 -13.90
C LEU A 187 16.42 6.27 -13.88
N VAL A 188 17.33 6.60 -14.81
CA VAL A 188 17.97 7.93 -14.89
C VAL A 188 16.92 9.00 -15.19
N GLU A 189 16.02 8.76 -16.14
CA GLU A 189 14.93 9.68 -16.47
C GLU A 189 14.00 9.87 -15.26
N HIS A 190 13.62 8.78 -14.60
CA HIS A 190 12.78 8.83 -13.42
C HIS A 190 13.42 9.64 -12.27
N VAL A 191 14.66 9.33 -11.87
CA VAL A 191 15.31 10.03 -10.75
C VAL A 191 15.64 11.47 -11.10
N ARG A 192 15.91 11.80 -12.37
CA ARG A 192 16.10 13.18 -12.82
C ARG A 192 14.82 13.99 -12.65
N ASN A 193 13.68 13.45 -13.10
CA ASN A 193 12.38 14.12 -12.91
C ASN A 193 12.06 14.31 -11.43
N ALA A 194 12.25 13.26 -10.61
CA ALA A 194 12.02 13.33 -9.16
C ALA A 194 12.97 14.28 -8.43
N ALA A 195 14.23 14.35 -8.84
CA ALA A 195 15.22 15.26 -8.26
C ALA A 195 14.93 16.72 -8.63
N ASN A 196 14.48 16.99 -9.85
CA ASN A 196 14.03 18.32 -10.25
C ASN A 196 12.87 18.79 -9.38
N ASP A 197 11.86 17.94 -9.14
CA ASP A 197 10.71 18.28 -8.28
C ASP A 197 11.12 18.63 -6.84
N LEU A 198 12.09 17.91 -6.26
CA LEU A 198 12.58 18.20 -4.90
C LEU A 198 13.53 19.40 -4.84
N HIS A 199 14.37 19.58 -5.86
CA HIS A 199 15.28 20.71 -5.93
C HIS A 199 14.50 22.02 -5.99
N ASP A 200 13.39 22.04 -6.73
CA ASP A 200 12.47 23.18 -6.81
C ASP A 200 11.85 23.48 -5.42
N ASP A 201 11.43 22.44 -4.66
CA ASP A 201 10.84 22.58 -3.32
C ASP A 201 11.87 23.08 -2.25
N GLU A 202 13.15 22.69 -2.37
CA GLU A 202 14.25 23.19 -1.53
C GLU A 202 14.71 24.61 -1.91
N GLN A 203 14.72 24.95 -3.20
CA GLN A 203 14.99 26.32 -3.67
C GLN A 203 13.90 27.30 -3.25
N GLN A 204 12.62 26.88 -3.24
CA GLN A 204 11.53 27.68 -2.67
C GLN A 204 11.71 27.97 -1.17
N ARG A 205 12.40 27.09 -0.42
CA ARG A 205 12.70 27.30 1.02
C ARG A 205 13.96 28.12 1.27
N THR A 206 14.84 28.21 0.28
CA THR A 206 16.18 28.79 0.44
C THR A 206 16.35 29.95 -0.54
N ALA A 207 15.80 31.10 -0.17
CA ALA A 207 16.24 32.38 -0.70
C ALA A 207 17.78 32.44 -0.68
N GLY A 208 18.44 32.60 -1.84
CA GLY A 208 19.89 32.83 -1.86
C GLY A 208 20.73 32.34 -3.05
N HIS A 209 20.21 32.08 -4.25
CA HIS A 209 21.06 31.90 -5.44
C HIS A 209 21.24 33.21 -6.23
N GLN A 210 22.02 34.13 -5.64
CA GLN A 210 22.44 35.42 -6.26
C GLN A 210 22.97 35.31 -7.71
N PRO A 211 23.76 34.28 -8.11
CA PRO A 211 24.34 34.26 -9.47
C PRO A 211 23.34 34.05 -10.61
N ALA A 212 22.29 33.24 -10.37
CA ALA A 212 21.22 33.06 -11.36
C ALA A 212 20.37 34.34 -11.44
N ILE A 213 20.14 34.99 -10.30
CA ILE A 213 19.43 36.26 -10.20
C ILE A 213 20.16 37.36 -10.98
N ASP A 214 21.49 37.46 -10.85
CA ASP A 214 22.29 38.47 -11.55
C ASP A 214 22.28 38.25 -13.07
N SER A 215 22.40 37.00 -13.54
CA SER A 215 22.32 36.66 -14.97
C SER A 215 20.93 36.94 -15.56
N LEU A 216 19.86 36.65 -14.82
CA LEU A 216 18.48 36.93 -15.23
C LEU A 216 18.22 38.45 -15.26
N ALA A 217 18.73 39.20 -14.28
CA ALA A 217 18.61 40.66 -14.22
C ALA A 217 19.31 41.35 -15.41
N ASP A 218 20.45 40.81 -15.87
CA ASP A 218 21.14 41.32 -17.06
C ASP A 218 20.39 40.98 -18.36
N GLU A 219 19.71 39.83 -18.42
CA GLU A 219 18.81 39.49 -19.53
C GLU A 219 17.62 40.47 -19.61
N VAL A 220 16.99 40.81 -18.49
CA VAL A 220 15.90 41.81 -18.42
C VAL A 220 16.35 43.19 -18.88
N LYS A 221 17.52 43.65 -18.43
CA LYS A 221 18.09 44.92 -18.90
C LYS A 221 18.32 44.91 -20.42
N SER A 222 18.70 43.76 -20.99
CA SER A 222 18.82 43.61 -22.44
C SER A 222 17.48 43.77 -23.15
N PHE A 223 16.38 43.23 -22.59
CA PHE A 223 15.04 43.39 -23.17
C PHE A 223 14.52 44.83 -23.09
N ILE A 224 14.73 45.52 -21.96
CA ILE A 224 14.32 46.94 -21.79
C ILE A 224 15.03 47.85 -22.81
N SER A 225 16.29 47.53 -23.15
CA SER A 225 17.09 48.29 -24.11
C SER A 225 16.81 47.94 -25.58
N THR A 226 16.02 46.89 -25.85
CA THR A 226 15.68 46.49 -27.22
C THR A 226 14.52 47.36 -27.75
N SER A 227 14.63 47.86 -28.98
CA SER A 227 13.59 48.65 -29.65
C SER A 227 12.48 47.75 -30.22
N VAL A 228 11.76 47.06 -29.34
CA VAL A 228 10.55 46.28 -29.69
C VAL A 228 9.33 47.16 -29.48
N GLU A 229 8.44 47.18 -30.47
CA GLU A 229 7.12 47.82 -30.33
C GLU A 229 6.32 47.00 -29.31
N THR A 230 5.93 47.63 -28.21
CA THR A 230 5.23 46.95 -27.11
C THR A 230 3.74 47.28 -27.23
N PRO A 231 2.86 46.28 -27.31
CA PRO A 231 1.44 46.53 -27.49
C PRO A 231 0.80 47.02 -26.18
N ARG A 232 -0.37 47.64 -26.31
CA ARG A 232 -1.12 48.20 -25.18
C ARG A 232 -1.40 47.14 -24.11
N VAL A 233 -1.22 47.51 -22.84
CA VAL A 233 -1.48 46.64 -21.69
C VAL A 233 -2.70 47.11 -20.89
N SER A 234 -3.66 46.23 -20.66
CA SER A 234 -4.78 46.45 -19.75
C SER A 234 -4.50 45.89 -18.37
N ILE A 235 -4.48 46.74 -17.35
CA ILE A 235 -4.21 46.39 -15.96
C ILE A 235 -5.53 46.20 -15.24
N LEU A 236 -5.79 44.97 -14.80
CA LEU A 236 -6.96 44.64 -13.99
C LEU A 236 -6.59 44.72 -12.52
N CYS A 237 -7.16 45.70 -11.82
CA CYS A 237 -6.94 45.87 -10.39
C CYS A 237 -8.09 45.26 -9.59
N GLY A 238 -7.77 44.50 -8.54
CA GLY A 238 -8.76 44.10 -7.54
C GLY A 238 -9.34 45.30 -6.78
N PRO A 239 -10.38 45.10 -5.96
CA PRO A 239 -10.94 46.17 -5.14
C PRO A 239 -9.85 46.75 -4.21
N PRO A 240 -9.59 48.07 -4.23
CA PRO A 240 -8.58 48.68 -3.38
C PRO A 240 -8.96 48.60 -1.90
N THR A 241 -7.96 48.50 -1.01
CA THR A 241 -8.19 48.33 0.44
C THR A 241 -7.99 49.62 1.24
N SER A 242 -7.27 50.61 0.70
CA SER A 242 -7.12 51.92 1.34
C SER A 242 -6.90 53.05 0.33
N PRO A 243 -7.36 54.28 0.63
CA PRO A 243 -7.13 55.45 -0.23
C PRO A 243 -5.64 55.73 -0.48
N ARG A 244 -4.82 55.64 0.58
CA ARG A 244 -3.38 55.92 0.51
C ARG A 244 -2.64 54.93 -0.40
N GLN A 245 -2.87 53.63 -0.21
CA GLN A 245 -2.19 52.60 -1.01
C GLN A 245 -2.62 52.64 -2.47
N PHE A 246 -3.88 52.99 -2.75
CA PHE A 246 -4.35 53.17 -4.11
C PHE A 246 -3.63 54.32 -4.82
N ILE A 247 -3.43 55.45 -4.15
CA ILE A 247 -2.65 56.58 -4.69
C ILE A 247 -1.20 56.16 -4.95
N GLU A 248 -0.56 55.51 -3.98
CA GLU A 248 0.83 55.03 -4.12
C GLU A 248 0.97 54.05 -5.31
N THR A 249 0.00 53.17 -5.51
CA THR A 249 -0.06 52.25 -6.65
C THR A 249 -0.24 52.99 -7.96
N LEU A 250 -1.14 53.98 -8.02
CA LEU A 250 -1.42 54.75 -9.21
C LEU A 250 -0.22 55.62 -9.65
N ASP A 251 0.46 56.26 -8.70
CA ASP A 251 1.66 57.05 -9.00
C ASP A 251 2.76 56.16 -9.59
N ARG A 252 2.91 54.93 -9.10
CA ARG A 252 3.86 53.96 -9.65
C ARG A 252 3.49 53.44 -11.03
N LEU A 253 2.21 53.34 -11.35
CA LEU A 253 1.76 53.06 -12.70
C LEU A 253 2.04 54.23 -13.66
N ARG A 254 1.95 55.48 -13.16
CA ARG A 254 2.30 56.68 -13.95
C ARG A 254 3.79 56.77 -14.25
N ASP A 255 4.62 56.26 -13.36
CA ASP A 255 6.08 56.21 -13.50
C ASP A 255 6.55 55.07 -14.44
N GLN A 256 5.64 54.23 -14.96
CA GLN A 256 6.01 53.16 -15.88
C GLN A 256 6.60 53.69 -17.20
N THR A 257 7.65 53.02 -17.70
CA THR A 257 8.28 53.38 -18.99
C THR A 257 7.44 53.00 -20.20
N LEU A 258 6.56 52.00 -20.07
CA LEU A 258 5.46 51.79 -21.00
C LEU A 258 4.39 52.85 -20.72
N THR A 259 4.07 53.70 -21.68
CA THR A 259 3.06 54.77 -21.50
C THR A 259 1.66 54.38 -22.00
N ASP A 260 1.57 53.41 -22.91
CA ASP A 260 0.31 52.91 -23.46
C ASP A 260 -0.27 51.76 -22.61
N TRP A 261 -0.87 52.15 -21.48
CA TRP A 261 -1.59 51.25 -20.59
C TRP A 261 -2.93 51.85 -20.17
N GLU A 262 -3.81 51.00 -19.67
CA GLU A 262 -5.03 51.42 -18.98
C GLU A 262 -5.22 50.65 -17.67
N LEU A 263 -5.83 51.29 -16.68
CA LEU A 263 -6.15 50.70 -15.39
C LEU A 263 -7.66 50.57 -15.25
N LEU A 264 -8.15 49.35 -15.06
CA LEU A 264 -9.56 49.02 -14.91
C LEU A 264 -9.82 48.69 -13.44
N VAL A 265 -10.63 49.53 -12.78
CA VAL A 265 -10.98 49.38 -11.36
C VAL A 265 -12.48 49.07 -11.28
N PRO A 266 -12.90 47.94 -10.67
CA PRO A 266 -14.32 47.59 -10.53
C PRO A 266 -15.05 48.63 -9.67
N SER A 267 -16.34 48.93 -9.88
CA SER A 267 -17.08 49.92 -9.09
C SER A 267 -17.67 49.28 -7.85
N GLY A 268 -17.37 49.73 -6.63
CA GLY A 268 -17.89 49.09 -5.42
C GLY A 268 -18.41 50.06 -4.36
N ASP A 269 -19.25 49.56 -3.45
CA ASP A 269 -19.56 50.25 -2.18
C ASP A 269 -18.39 50.09 -1.22
N TRP A 270 -17.26 50.74 -1.53
CA TRP A 270 -16.11 50.79 -0.63
C TRP A 270 -16.28 51.87 0.43
N ASP A 271 -15.24 52.04 1.24
CA ASP A 271 -15.10 53.20 2.11
C ASP A 271 -15.38 54.52 1.32
N PRO A 272 -16.20 55.43 1.85
CA PRO A 272 -16.57 56.67 1.15
C PRO A 272 -15.38 57.56 0.74
N GLU A 273 -14.28 57.52 1.49
CA GLU A 273 -13.05 58.25 1.16
C GLU A 273 -12.35 57.60 -0.03
N LEU A 274 -12.28 56.27 -0.07
CA LEU A 274 -11.70 55.53 -1.19
C LEU A 274 -12.50 55.73 -2.49
N ASN A 275 -13.83 55.69 -2.41
CA ASN A 275 -14.70 55.98 -3.56
C ASN A 275 -14.41 57.37 -4.16
N ARG A 276 -14.31 58.41 -3.31
CA ARG A 276 -13.96 59.76 -3.75
C ARG A 276 -12.57 59.82 -4.38
N VAL A 277 -11.59 59.13 -3.80
CA VAL A 277 -10.22 59.11 -4.35
C VAL A 277 -10.18 58.46 -5.73
N VAL A 278 -10.85 57.33 -5.92
CA VAL A 278 -10.94 56.65 -7.23
C VAL A 278 -11.66 57.52 -8.26
N GLU A 279 -12.78 58.14 -7.88
CA GLU A 279 -13.54 59.04 -8.75
C GLU A 279 -12.71 60.25 -9.18
N VAL A 280 -12.06 60.94 -8.23
CA VAL A 280 -11.17 62.07 -8.54
C VAL A 280 -10.00 61.63 -9.41
N ALA A 281 -9.40 60.48 -9.15
CA ALA A 281 -8.31 59.94 -9.96
C ALA A 281 -8.76 59.65 -11.41
N SER A 282 -9.96 59.08 -11.59
CA SER A 282 -10.53 58.78 -12.92
C SER A 282 -10.78 60.03 -13.77
N THR A 283 -11.15 61.16 -13.14
CA THR A 283 -11.34 62.42 -13.86
C THR A 283 -10.03 63.10 -14.27
N ARG A 284 -8.93 62.79 -13.58
CA ARG A 284 -7.61 63.41 -13.79
C ARG A 284 -6.69 62.61 -14.70
N ASP A 285 -6.88 61.30 -14.80
CA ASP A 285 -6.08 60.42 -15.65
C ASP A 285 -7.01 59.56 -16.52
N SER A 286 -7.10 59.90 -17.80
CA SER A 286 -7.99 59.22 -18.76
C SER A 286 -7.65 57.74 -19.00
N ARG A 287 -6.49 57.27 -18.52
CA ARG A 287 -6.11 55.85 -18.55
C ARG A 287 -6.79 55.04 -17.46
N LEU A 288 -7.33 55.69 -16.41
CA LEU A 288 -8.04 55.03 -15.31
C LEU A 288 -9.54 54.98 -15.62
N LYS A 289 -10.08 53.76 -15.70
CA LYS A 289 -11.49 53.50 -15.99
C LYS A 289 -12.13 52.78 -14.81
N VAL A 290 -13.15 53.41 -14.23
CA VAL A 290 -14.05 52.74 -13.29
C VAL A 290 -15.07 51.95 -14.10
N VAL A 291 -15.15 50.64 -13.87
CA VAL A 291 -16.01 49.72 -14.61
C VAL A 291 -17.02 49.08 -13.68
N GLU A 292 -18.24 48.84 -14.14
CA GLU A 292 -19.30 48.29 -13.29
C GLU A 292 -18.89 46.93 -12.69
N SER A 293 -19.06 46.77 -11.37
CA SER A 293 -18.73 45.50 -10.71
C SER A 293 -19.64 44.38 -11.18
N CYS A 294 -19.03 43.22 -11.43
CA CYS A 294 -19.72 42.00 -11.81
C CYS A 294 -20.69 41.57 -10.69
N SER A 295 -22.00 41.58 -10.94
CA SER A 295 -23.03 41.09 -10.02
C SER A 295 -23.47 39.66 -10.35
N GLY A 296 -22.55 38.72 -10.61
CA GLY A 296 -22.92 37.32 -10.91
C GLY A 296 -21.78 36.37 -11.21
N THR A 297 -22.12 35.09 -11.45
CA THR A 297 -21.22 34.01 -11.93
C THR A 297 -21.17 33.91 -13.46
N ASP A 298 -21.86 34.82 -14.15
CA ASP A 298 -21.97 34.84 -15.61
C ASP A 298 -20.72 35.52 -16.23
N PRO A 299 -19.96 34.81 -17.10
CA PRO A 299 -18.79 35.38 -17.77
C PRO A 299 -19.11 36.63 -18.59
N ASP A 300 -20.34 36.81 -19.08
CA ASP A 300 -20.73 37.99 -19.87
C ASP A 300 -20.79 39.28 -19.02
N HIS A 301 -20.80 39.15 -17.69
CA HIS A 301 -20.85 40.26 -16.74
C HIS A 301 -19.47 40.62 -16.15
N CYS A 302 -18.36 40.08 -16.70
CA CYS A 302 -16.99 40.37 -16.26
C CYS A 302 -16.50 41.77 -16.71
N GLY A 303 -17.05 42.82 -16.09
CA GLY A 303 -16.90 44.22 -16.53
C GLY A 303 -15.45 44.65 -16.83
N SER A 304 -14.49 44.32 -15.96
CA SER A 304 -13.09 44.74 -16.16
C SER A 304 -12.40 44.05 -17.33
N LEU A 305 -12.62 42.75 -17.56
CA LEU A 305 -11.97 42.04 -18.65
C LEU A 305 -12.60 42.37 -20.01
N TRP A 306 -13.92 42.51 -20.11
CA TRP A 306 -14.58 42.86 -21.37
C TRP A 306 -14.30 44.29 -21.82
N ASN A 307 -14.14 45.22 -20.87
CA ASN A 307 -13.79 46.61 -21.15
C ASN A 307 -12.28 46.85 -21.34
N SER A 308 -11.46 45.80 -21.26
CA SER A 308 -10.07 45.89 -21.66
C SER A 308 -9.95 46.21 -23.16
N ALA A 309 -8.93 46.98 -23.52
CA ALA A 309 -8.59 47.38 -24.89
C ALA A 309 -7.15 46.98 -25.25
N GLY A 310 -6.35 46.57 -24.27
CA GLY A 310 -4.99 46.07 -24.45
C GLY A 310 -4.95 44.71 -25.12
N GLU A 311 -3.85 44.47 -25.83
CA GLU A 311 -3.53 43.15 -26.40
C GLU A 311 -3.12 42.18 -25.29
N PHE A 312 -2.41 42.68 -24.28
CA PHE A 312 -2.13 41.95 -23.05
C PHE A 312 -2.99 42.45 -21.90
N VAL A 313 -3.37 41.52 -21.04
CA VAL A 313 -4.05 41.77 -19.78
C VAL A 313 -3.12 41.36 -18.65
N VAL A 314 -2.90 42.24 -17.67
CA VAL A 314 -2.07 41.98 -16.49
C VAL A 314 -2.88 42.16 -15.22
N PHE A 315 -2.66 41.29 -14.24
CA PHE A 315 -3.39 41.31 -12.97
C PHE A 315 -2.57 41.99 -11.87
N LEU A 316 -3.16 43.04 -11.29
CA LEU A 316 -2.55 43.81 -10.20
C LEU A 316 -3.19 43.40 -8.87
N THR A 317 -2.37 42.83 -7.99
CA THR A 317 -2.78 42.58 -6.59
C THR A 317 -2.99 43.93 -5.90
N PRO A 318 -4.06 44.11 -5.10
CA PRO A 318 -4.22 45.30 -4.28
C PRO A 318 -2.96 45.56 -3.44
N ASN A 319 -2.44 46.79 -3.50
CA ASN A 319 -1.25 47.26 -2.77
C ASN A 319 0.09 46.71 -3.28
N ALA A 320 0.14 46.08 -4.47
CA ALA A 320 1.40 45.78 -5.13
C ALA A 320 1.96 47.06 -5.77
N VAL A 321 3.25 47.33 -5.53
CA VAL A 321 4.00 48.34 -6.26
C VAL A 321 4.89 47.62 -7.25
N TRP A 322 4.87 48.04 -8.51
CA TRP A 322 5.76 47.54 -9.57
C TRP A 322 6.92 48.52 -9.80
N ASP A 323 8.07 48.00 -10.21
CA ASP A 323 9.19 48.84 -10.66
C ASP A 323 8.87 49.50 -12.00
N ASP A 324 9.50 50.64 -12.27
CA ASP A 324 9.17 51.54 -13.38
C ASP A 324 9.26 50.87 -14.78
N ASP A 325 10.02 49.80 -14.93
CA ASP A 325 10.16 49.07 -16.21
C ASP A 325 9.29 47.82 -16.34
N PHE A 326 8.49 47.48 -15.32
CA PHE A 326 7.79 46.20 -15.23
C PHE A 326 6.92 45.89 -16.45
N LEU A 327 5.98 46.78 -16.80
CA LEU A 327 5.04 46.53 -17.88
C LEU A 327 5.73 46.40 -19.25
N ARG A 328 6.76 47.23 -19.47
CA ARG A 328 7.54 47.23 -20.70
C ARG A 328 8.36 45.95 -20.82
N ALA A 329 9.04 45.57 -19.76
CA ALA A 329 9.89 44.40 -19.75
C ALA A 329 9.07 43.10 -19.88
N MET A 330 7.89 43.03 -19.25
CA MET A 330 6.95 41.91 -19.39
C MET A 330 6.43 41.75 -20.81
N SER A 331 5.84 42.82 -21.37
CA SER A 331 5.30 42.79 -22.73
C SER A 331 6.38 42.51 -23.78
N ALA A 332 7.55 43.17 -23.68
CA ALA A 332 8.66 42.94 -24.62
C ALA A 332 9.20 41.52 -24.54
N THR A 333 9.30 40.93 -23.35
CA THR A 333 9.77 39.54 -23.19
C THR A 333 8.78 38.55 -23.82
N LEU A 334 7.48 38.73 -23.60
CA LEU A 334 6.45 37.89 -24.21
C LEU A 334 6.48 37.97 -25.74
N GLU A 335 6.62 39.18 -26.30
CA GLU A 335 6.74 39.39 -27.74
C GLU A 335 8.02 38.75 -28.32
N LEU A 336 9.19 39.03 -27.73
CA LEU A 336 10.47 38.51 -28.22
C LEU A 336 10.56 36.98 -28.20
N ARG A 337 9.93 36.35 -27.21
CA ARG A 337 9.92 34.89 -27.05
C ARG A 337 8.72 34.21 -27.73
N GLY A 338 7.82 34.96 -28.35
CA GLY A 338 6.62 34.43 -28.99
C GLY A 338 5.69 33.72 -28.00
N LEU A 339 5.57 34.27 -26.79
CA LEU A 339 4.77 33.71 -25.71
C LEU A 339 3.41 34.41 -25.61
N ASP A 340 2.42 33.63 -25.19
CA ASP A 340 1.05 34.11 -25.00
C ASP A 340 0.73 34.47 -23.55
N ALA A 341 1.54 33.99 -22.60
CA ALA A 341 1.38 34.31 -21.21
C ALA A 341 2.70 34.21 -20.46
N GLY A 342 2.76 34.84 -19.30
CA GLY A 342 3.87 34.69 -18.38
C GLY A 342 3.54 35.21 -16.99
N GLN A 343 4.33 34.77 -16.02
CA GLN A 343 4.25 35.21 -14.63
C GLN A 343 5.51 35.97 -14.25
N ALA A 344 5.36 37.12 -13.60
CA ALA A 344 6.49 37.87 -13.06
C ALA A 344 6.75 37.57 -11.58
N TRP A 345 7.95 37.95 -11.13
CA TRP A 345 8.49 37.77 -9.78
C TRP A 345 7.88 38.77 -8.79
N LEU A 346 7.58 38.38 -7.55
CA LEU A 346 6.98 39.27 -6.53
C LEU A 346 7.78 39.31 -5.21
N THR A 347 8.50 40.43 -5.05
CA THR A 347 8.97 41.15 -3.84
C THR A 347 10.02 40.61 -2.86
N ARG A 348 10.74 41.59 -2.29
CA ARG A 348 11.53 41.56 -1.05
C ARG A 348 10.66 41.69 0.21
N ASP A 349 11.06 41.09 1.32
CA ASP A 349 10.45 41.33 2.64
C ASP A 349 10.97 42.61 3.34
N ASP A 350 10.44 42.91 4.52
CA ASP A 350 10.79 44.11 5.32
C ASP A 350 12.27 44.12 5.78
N ASP A 351 12.93 42.96 5.81
CA ASP A 351 14.34 42.77 6.16
C ASP A 351 15.26 42.83 4.91
N GLY A 352 14.68 43.04 3.72
CA GLY A 352 15.39 43.14 2.45
C GLY A 352 15.74 41.80 1.81
N HIS A 353 15.20 40.68 2.30
CA HIS A 353 15.40 39.36 1.71
C HIS A 353 14.57 39.19 0.44
N GLU A 354 15.20 38.72 -0.63
CA GLU A 354 14.55 38.40 -1.90
C GLU A 354 13.86 37.04 -1.81
N MET A 355 12.53 37.01 -1.93
CA MET A 355 11.76 35.77 -1.96
C MET A 355 11.47 35.33 -3.40
N LEU A 356 12.02 34.17 -3.76
CA LEU A 356 11.83 33.51 -5.04
C LEU A 356 10.54 32.66 -4.98
N LEU A 357 9.57 32.93 -5.86
CA LEU A 357 8.57 31.93 -6.28
C LEU A 357 9.05 31.40 -7.64
N SER A 358 9.40 30.11 -7.76
CA SER A 358 9.94 29.52 -9.00
C SER A 358 9.49 28.05 -9.16
N PHE A 359 9.56 27.36 -10.33
CA PHE A 359 10.05 27.58 -11.72
C PHE A 359 9.23 26.67 -12.68
N GLY A 360 9.24 26.95 -14.01
CA GLY A 360 9.13 25.94 -15.07
C GLY A 360 7.90 25.03 -15.04
N GLU A 361 6.74 25.66 -15.11
CA GLU A 361 5.43 25.09 -14.80
C GLU A 361 4.82 24.46 -16.07
N THR A 362 5.01 23.14 -16.28
CA THR A 362 4.04 22.36 -17.08
C THR A 362 2.70 22.41 -16.34
N HIS A 363 1.56 22.26 -17.04
CA HIS A 363 0.25 22.21 -16.38
C HIS A 363 0.23 21.26 -15.17
N ASP A 364 0.84 20.07 -15.30
CA ASP A 364 0.91 19.09 -14.20
C ASP A 364 1.72 19.58 -12.99
N ARG A 365 2.75 20.41 -13.21
CA ARG A 365 3.51 21.03 -12.11
C ARG A 365 2.67 22.07 -11.38
N LEU A 366 1.90 22.89 -12.11
CA LEU A 366 1.00 23.90 -11.53
C LEU A 366 -0.10 23.23 -10.72
N LEU A 367 -0.56 22.08 -11.21
CA LEU A 367 -1.66 21.35 -10.62
C LEU A 367 -1.27 20.84 -9.23
N TYR A 368 -0.02 20.44 -9.02
CA TYR A 368 0.44 19.88 -7.75
C TYR A 368 1.30 20.84 -6.91
N SER A 369 1.61 22.05 -7.40
CA SER A 369 2.37 23.09 -6.69
C SER A 369 1.53 23.85 -5.64
N ARG A 370 2.14 24.80 -4.92
CA ARG A 370 1.43 25.65 -3.93
C ARG A 370 0.54 26.68 -4.62
N ASN A 371 -0.44 27.23 -3.89
CA ASN A 371 -1.39 28.23 -4.38
C ASN A 371 -0.67 29.47 -4.96
N LEU A 372 -0.79 29.72 -6.28
CA LEU A 372 -0.23 30.86 -7.00
C LEU A 372 -1.20 32.04 -7.00
N SER A 373 -0.66 33.24 -6.75
CA SER A 373 -1.41 34.49 -6.85
C SER A 373 -1.52 34.96 -8.30
N LEU A 374 -2.63 35.63 -8.66
CA LEU A 374 -2.75 36.31 -9.96
C LEU A 374 -1.79 37.48 -10.12
N GLY A 375 -1.28 38.06 -9.03
CA GLY A 375 -0.44 39.24 -9.08
C GLY A 375 0.75 39.07 -10.02
N GLY A 376 0.92 39.95 -10.99
CA GLY A 376 2.05 39.89 -11.93
C GLY A 376 1.92 38.86 -13.06
N ALA A 377 0.77 38.19 -13.18
CA ALA A 377 0.41 37.37 -14.34
C ALA A 377 0.04 38.29 -15.52
N MET A 378 0.62 38.07 -16.70
CA MET A 378 0.27 38.75 -17.95
C MET A 378 -0.12 37.73 -19.01
N VAL A 379 -1.26 37.94 -19.68
CA VAL A 379 -1.84 37.01 -20.67
C VAL A 379 -2.29 37.77 -21.91
N ARG A 380 -2.03 37.22 -23.10
CA ARG A 380 -2.55 37.74 -24.36
C ARG A 380 -4.06 37.56 -24.39
N ARG A 381 -4.77 38.66 -24.58
CA ARG A 381 -6.23 38.72 -24.50
C ARG A 381 -6.92 37.73 -25.44
N SER A 382 -6.36 37.50 -26.64
CA SER A 382 -6.90 36.56 -27.63
C SER A 382 -6.93 35.09 -27.16
N ARG A 383 -6.21 34.76 -26.08
CA ARG A 383 -6.17 33.41 -25.49
C ARG A 383 -7.15 33.22 -24.33
N LEU A 384 -7.85 34.29 -23.92
CA LEU A 384 -8.85 34.22 -22.85
C LEU A 384 -10.20 33.81 -23.44
N VAL A 385 -10.56 32.52 -23.32
CA VAL A 385 -11.88 32.01 -23.74
C VAL A 385 -12.94 32.26 -22.66
N ARG A 386 -14.22 32.16 -23.03
CA ARG A 386 -15.35 32.46 -22.12
C ARG A 386 -15.31 31.68 -20.80
N ASP A 387 -14.80 30.44 -20.82
CA ASP A 387 -14.58 29.65 -19.61
C ASP A 387 -13.48 30.28 -18.71
N HIS A 388 -12.32 30.68 -19.27
CA HIS A 388 -11.27 31.39 -18.54
C HIS A 388 -11.79 32.68 -17.89
N VAL A 389 -12.61 33.44 -18.63
CA VAL A 389 -13.22 34.70 -18.14
C VAL A 389 -14.13 34.44 -16.94
N ARG A 390 -14.91 33.35 -16.95
CA ARG A 390 -15.77 32.97 -15.82
C ARG A 390 -14.96 32.77 -14.54
N HIS A 391 -13.79 32.13 -14.64
CA HIS A 391 -12.89 31.89 -13.52
C HIS A 391 -12.27 33.19 -12.99
N VAL A 392 -11.89 34.13 -13.87
CA VAL A 392 -11.44 35.49 -13.48
C VAL A 392 -12.49 36.23 -12.66
N CYS A 393 -13.78 36.19 -13.05
CA CYS A 393 -14.83 36.89 -12.31
C CYS A 393 -15.00 36.33 -10.89
N GLN A 394 -14.73 35.03 -10.69
CA GLN A 394 -14.74 34.37 -9.39
C GLN A 394 -13.47 34.70 -8.57
N ALA A 395 -12.33 34.88 -9.24
CA ALA A 395 -11.03 35.19 -8.64
C ALA A 395 -10.98 36.55 -7.93
N GLN A 396 -11.76 37.52 -8.40
CA GLN A 396 -11.89 38.82 -7.74
C GLN A 396 -12.62 38.75 -6.38
N ARG A 397 -13.27 37.62 -6.05
CA ARG A 397 -14.05 37.41 -4.80
C ARG A 397 -13.42 36.39 -3.85
N ARG A 398 -12.61 35.46 -4.36
CA ARG A 398 -11.93 34.42 -3.57
C ARG A 398 -10.46 34.35 -3.99
N PRO A 399 -9.50 34.47 -3.06
CA PRO A 399 -8.06 34.37 -3.37
C PRO A 399 -7.68 33.10 -4.17
N GLN A 400 -8.47 32.03 -4.03
CA GLN A 400 -8.27 30.70 -4.62
C GLN A 400 -8.60 30.61 -6.11
N ALA A 401 -9.49 31.46 -6.62
CA ALA A 401 -9.85 31.41 -8.04
C ALA A 401 -8.77 32.03 -8.94
N GLY A 402 -7.72 32.61 -8.34
CA GLY A 402 -6.50 32.98 -9.04
C GLY A 402 -5.71 31.79 -9.57
N HIS A 403 -5.43 30.80 -8.72
CA HIS A 403 -4.73 29.57 -9.12
C HIS A 403 -5.55 28.74 -10.10
N ASP A 404 -6.86 28.62 -9.88
CA ASP A 404 -7.81 27.96 -10.79
C ASP A 404 -7.80 28.60 -12.20
N PHE A 405 -7.76 29.94 -12.28
CA PHE A 405 -7.58 30.65 -13.54
C PHE A 405 -6.23 30.35 -14.19
N LEU A 406 -5.13 30.41 -13.41
CA LEU A 406 -3.78 30.14 -13.92
C LEU A 406 -3.67 28.72 -14.50
N LEU A 407 -4.25 27.72 -13.82
CA LEU A 407 -4.32 26.34 -14.33
C LEU A 407 -5.12 26.23 -15.62
N GLY A 408 -6.28 26.90 -15.70
CA GLY A 408 -7.09 26.92 -16.91
C GLY A 408 -6.33 27.49 -18.11
N VAL A 409 -5.63 28.62 -17.92
CA VAL A 409 -4.87 29.24 -19.01
C VAL A 409 -3.62 28.44 -19.37
N ALA A 410 -2.87 27.92 -18.38
CA ALA A 410 -1.66 27.13 -18.61
C ALA A 410 -1.90 25.78 -19.32
N HIS A 411 -3.16 25.35 -19.42
CA HIS A 411 -3.53 24.21 -20.25
C HIS A 411 -3.47 24.55 -21.75
N ASP A 412 -3.89 25.75 -22.13
CA ASP A 412 -4.07 26.15 -23.53
C ASP A 412 -2.85 26.92 -24.09
N VAL A 413 -2.00 27.45 -23.21
CA VAL A 413 -0.80 28.20 -23.59
C VAL A 413 0.41 27.82 -22.74
N ASN A 414 1.59 27.88 -23.36
CA ASN A 414 2.84 27.74 -22.62
C ASN A 414 3.01 28.93 -21.66
N TRP A 415 3.20 28.65 -20.37
CA TRP A 415 3.19 29.64 -19.29
C TRP A 415 4.56 29.65 -18.57
N PRO A 416 5.61 30.26 -19.14
CA PRO A 416 6.88 30.37 -18.46
C PRO A 416 6.87 31.46 -17.38
N LEU A 417 7.63 31.22 -16.32
CA LEU A 417 8.04 32.29 -15.42
C LEU A 417 9.03 33.21 -16.15
N LEU A 418 8.79 34.51 -16.08
CA LEU A 418 9.66 35.50 -16.70
C LEU A 418 10.60 36.13 -15.65
N PRO A 419 11.87 36.44 -16.02
CA PRO A 419 12.90 37.00 -15.13
C PRO A 419 12.63 38.36 -14.48
N LEU A 420 11.39 38.81 -14.34
CA LEU A 420 11.02 40.21 -14.20
C LEU A 420 10.64 40.54 -12.77
N VAL A 421 11.34 41.49 -12.15
CA VAL A 421 11.06 41.94 -10.78
C VAL A 421 9.80 42.82 -10.77
N GLY A 422 8.72 42.29 -10.20
CA GLY A 422 7.47 43.01 -9.93
C GLY A 422 7.46 43.63 -8.54
N GLY A 423 8.35 44.60 -8.32
CA GLY A 423 8.40 45.58 -7.22
C GLY A 423 8.19 45.14 -5.75
N ARG A 424 8.00 46.13 -4.86
CA ARG A 424 7.99 46.02 -3.38
C ARG A 424 6.60 45.68 -2.83
N ARG A 425 6.50 44.70 -1.92
CA ARG A 425 5.36 44.65 -0.97
C ARG A 425 5.63 45.69 0.10
N VAL A 426 4.65 46.57 0.33
CA VAL A 426 4.53 47.22 1.64
C VAL A 426 3.87 46.21 2.57
N SER A 427 4.44 45.97 3.75
CA SER A 427 3.99 44.97 4.71
C SER A 427 2.47 44.91 4.85
N VAL A 428 1.89 43.85 4.28
CA VAL A 428 0.64 43.30 4.78
C VAL A 428 1.10 42.27 5.81
N PRO A 429 0.60 42.29 7.06
CA PRO A 429 0.91 41.23 8.01
C PRO A 429 0.67 39.91 7.29
N ALA A 430 1.67 39.02 7.40
CA ALA A 430 1.73 37.70 6.80
C ALA A 430 0.33 37.18 6.52
N ILE A 431 0.09 36.76 5.26
CA ILE A 431 -1.02 35.91 4.82
C ILE A 431 -1.93 35.65 6.01
N LEU A 432 -3.01 36.44 6.17
CA LEU A 432 -4.03 36.14 7.16
C LEU A 432 -4.21 34.63 7.08
N PRO A 433 -3.86 33.86 8.13
CA PRO A 433 -4.27 32.47 8.17
C PRO A 433 -5.77 32.63 8.16
N LEU A 434 -6.39 32.37 7.00
CA LEU A 434 -7.83 32.44 6.89
C LEU A 434 -8.34 31.49 7.96
N GLY A 435 -8.96 32.07 8.99
CA GLY A 435 -9.71 31.32 9.98
C GLY A 435 -10.83 30.62 9.24
N GLY A 436 -10.60 29.36 8.89
CA GLY A 436 -11.48 28.50 8.12
C GLY A 436 -10.65 27.31 7.62
N GLY A 437 -10.99 26.10 8.08
CA GLY A 437 -10.13 24.91 8.00
C GLY A 437 -9.76 24.42 6.58
N HIS A 438 -8.66 23.67 6.54
CA HIS A 438 -8.12 22.83 5.44
C HIS A 438 -7.59 23.55 4.19
N ASP A 439 -6.55 22.95 3.58
CA ASP A 439 -5.67 23.50 2.54
C ASP A 439 -6.44 23.82 1.24
N THR A 440 -6.70 25.10 1.00
CA THR A 440 -7.41 25.62 -0.18
C THR A 440 -6.82 25.20 -1.52
N ALA A 441 -5.52 24.86 -1.59
CA ALA A 441 -4.90 24.34 -2.80
C ALA A 441 -5.46 22.96 -3.18
N ALA A 442 -5.76 22.12 -2.20
CA ALA A 442 -6.25 20.76 -2.41
C ALA A 442 -7.59 20.72 -3.17
N HIS A 443 -8.48 21.68 -2.91
CA HIS A 443 -9.78 21.79 -3.60
C HIS A 443 -9.60 22.18 -5.08
N VAL A 444 -8.65 23.06 -5.37
CA VAL A 444 -8.32 23.43 -6.76
C VAL A 444 -7.75 22.20 -7.49
N VAL A 445 -6.84 21.45 -6.86
CA VAL A 445 -6.31 20.20 -7.43
C VAL A 445 -7.45 19.20 -7.72
N GLN A 446 -8.32 18.94 -6.74
CA GLN A 446 -9.43 17.99 -6.89
C GLN A 446 -10.34 18.35 -8.07
N ARG A 447 -10.70 19.64 -8.18
CA ARG A 447 -11.54 20.14 -9.27
C ARG A 447 -10.91 19.90 -10.64
N HIS A 448 -9.63 20.20 -10.80
CA HIS A 448 -8.93 19.98 -12.07
C HIS A 448 -8.72 18.49 -12.39
N LEU A 449 -8.62 17.62 -11.38
CA LEU A 449 -8.51 16.18 -11.59
C LEU A 449 -9.84 15.52 -12.03
N LEU A 450 -10.97 15.97 -11.48
CA LEU A 450 -12.24 15.21 -11.56
C LEU A 450 -13.44 16.01 -12.10
N GLU A 451 -13.49 17.33 -11.92
CA GLU A 451 -14.66 18.15 -12.27
C GLU A 451 -14.52 18.88 -13.61
N CYS A 452 -13.33 18.86 -14.22
CA CYS A 452 -13.05 19.52 -15.49
C CYS A 452 -12.59 18.49 -16.55
N PRO A 453 -13.51 17.90 -17.34
CA PRO A 453 -13.22 16.78 -18.26
C PRO A 453 -12.21 17.06 -19.38
N ARG A 454 -11.83 18.32 -19.59
CA ARG A 454 -10.72 18.68 -20.49
C ARG A 454 -9.35 18.26 -19.94
N HIS A 455 -9.25 18.00 -18.64
CA HIS A 455 -7.98 17.80 -17.92
C HIS A 455 -7.83 16.38 -17.34
N THR A 456 -8.82 15.51 -17.52
CA THR A 456 -8.68 14.07 -17.22
C THR A 456 -7.91 13.43 -18.37
N VAL A 457 -6.77 12.77 -18.07
CA VAL A 457 -5.97 12.07 -19.09
C VAL A 457 -6.80 11.03 -19.85
N THR A 458 -7.78 10.43 -19.15
CA THR A 458 -8.76 9.51 -19.75
C THR A 458 -10.17 9.87 -19.27
N PRO A 459 -10.97 10.62 -20.07
CA PRO A 459 -12.38 10.83 -19.80
C PRO A 459 -13.11 9.49 -19.65
N THR A 460 -14.15 9.40 -18.81
CA THR A 460 -14.85 8.12 -18.60
C THR A 460 -15.40 7.50 -19.89
N THR A 461 -15.75 8.33 -20.88
CA THR A 461 -16.23 7.90 -22.20
C THR A 461 -15.19 7.16 -23.05
N THR A 462 -13.90 7.20 -22.68
CA THR A 462 -12.81 6.52 -23.38
C THR A 462 -12.18 5.38 -22.57
N ARG A 463 -12.77 5.03 -21.41
CA ARG A 463 -12.31 3.92 -20.56
C ARG A 463 -12.55 2.56 -21.23
N VAL A 464 -11.69 1.60 -20.95
CA VAL A 464 -11.73 0.25 -21.51
C VAL A 464 -12.78 -0.57 -20.77
N ALA A 465 -13.80 -1.02 -21.51
CA ALA A 465 -14.88 -1.83 -20.97
C ALA A 465 -14.36 -3.13 -20.34
N GLY A 466 -14.87 -3.48 -19.16
CA GLY A 466 -14.48 -4.68 -18.40
C GLY A 466 -13.09 -4.64 -17.75
N ARG A 467 -12.25 -3.65 -18.06
CA ARG A 467 -10.94 -3.49 -17.43
C ARG A 467 -11.06 -2.97 -16.00
N VAL A 468 -10.24 -3.52 -15.10
CA VAL A 468 -10.11 -3.07 -13.71
C VAL A 468 -8.80 -2.32 -13.51
N SER A 469 -8.87 -1.09 -13.01
CA SER A 469 -7.70 -0.33 -12.57
C SER A 469 -7.51 -0.42 -11.06
N VAL A 470 -6.43 -1.02 -10.59
CA VAL A 470 -6.06 -1.06 -9.17
C VAL A 470 -5.15 0.13 -8.85
N VAL A 471 -5.69 1.13 -8.15
CA VAL A 471 -4.98 2.34 -7.74
C VAL A 471 -4.39 2.16 -6.35
N ILE A 472 -3.06 2.24 -6.25
CA ILE A 472 -2.30 2.02 -5.01
C ILE A 472 -1.51 3.29 -4.65
N PRO A 473 -2.03 4.17 -3.76
CA PRO A 473 -1.27 5.32 -3.28
C PRO A 473 -0.14 4.88 -2.35
N THR A 474 1.05 5.43 -2.54
CA THR A 474 2.25 5.10 -1.77
C THR A 474 2.99 6.35 -1.31
N TYR A 475 3.54 6.30 -0.09
CA TYR A 475 4.42 7.34 0.45
C TYR A 475 5.53 6.72 1.30
N ASP A 476 6.78 6.83 0.83
CA ASP A 476 8.04 6.34 1.40
C ASP A 476 8.17 4.80 1.63
N GLU A 477 7.09 4.08 1.97
CA GLU A 477 7.10 2.65 2.32
C GLU A 477 7.03 1.69 1.12
N PHE A 478 8.08 1.69 0.30
CA PHE A 478 8.16 0.88 -0.92
C PHE A 478 8.00 -0.63 -0.73
N ARG A 479 8.40 -1.17 0.44
CA ARG A 479 8.36 -2.63 0.69
C ARG A 479 6.93 -3.13 0.76
N MET A 480 6.04 -2.34 1.37
CA MET A 480 4.63 -2.66 1.49
C MET A 480 3.98 -2.56 0.11
N THR A 481 4.26 -1.48 -0.62
CA THR A 481 3.78 -1.29 -2.00
C THR A 481 4.21 -2.42 -2.93
N ILE A 482 5.49 -2.83 -2.91
CA ILE A 482 5.96 -3.99 -3.70
C ILE A 482 5.22 -5.26 -3.28
N ALA A 483 4.99 -5.49 -1.99
CA ALA A 483 4.25 -6.65 -1.51
C ALA A 483 2.79 -6.65 -1.98
N ALA A 484 2.11 -5.49 -1.93
CA ALA A 484 0.73 -5.30 -2.38
C ALA A 484 0.59 -5.51 -3.89
N VAL A 485 1.47 -4.92 -4.70
CA VAL A 485 1.49 -5.09 -6.17
C VAL A 485 1.77 -6.55 -6.52
N ASN A 486 2.78 -7.17 -5.90
CA ASN A 486 3.10 -8.58 -6.11
C ASN A 486 1.94 -9.51 -5.73
N ALA A 487 1.24 -9.22 -4.63
CA ALA A 487 0.08 -9.99 -4.21
C ALA A 487 -1.07 -9.82 -5.21
N THR A 488 -1.32 -8.61 -5.68
CA THR A 488 -2.32 -8.32 -6.71
C THR A 488 -2.02 -9.08 -8.00
N LEU A 489 -0.80 -8.96 -8.56
CA LEU A 489 -0.40 -9.66 -9.79
C LEU A 489 -0.53 -11.18 -9.70
N ARG A 490 -0.30 -11.77 -8.52
CA ARG A 490 -0.47 -13.22 -8.29
C ARG A 490 -1.92 -13.66 -8.16
N THR A 491 -2.81 -12.77 -7.76
CA THR A 491 -4.19 -13.11 -7.34
C THR A 491 -5.25 -12.72 -8.35
N THR A 492 -4.91 -11.90 -9.36
CA THR A 492 -5.85 -11.47 -10.41
C THR A 492 -5.83 -12.35 -11.67
N GLY A 493 -5.03 -13.43 -11.70
CA GLY A 493 -5.07 -14.44 -12.77
C GLY A 493 -5.03 -13.86 -14.20
N THR A 494 -6.09 -14.13 -14.97
CA THR A 494 -6.28 -13.72 -16.37
C THR A 494 -7.14 -12.47 -16.55
N ASP A 495 -7.55 -11.81 -15.46
CA ASP A 495 -8.38 -10.61 -15.52
C ASP A 495 -7.64 -9.47 -16.25
N ASP A 496 -8.35 -8.65 -17.02
CA ASP A 496 -7.78 -7.43 -17.63
C ASP A 496 -7.59 -6.36 -16.56
N VAL A 497 -6.42 -6.42 -15.93
CA VAL A 497 -6.04 -5.55 -14.81
C VAL A 497 -4.86 -4.67 -15.18
N GLU A 498 -4.99 -3.37 -14.91
CA GLU A 498 -3.85 -2.47 -14.75
C GLU A 498 -3.68 -2.09 -13.28
N ILE A 499 -2.44 -1.87 -12.86
CA ILE A 499 -2.09 -1.43 -11.51
C ILE A 499 -1.41 -0.07 -11.62
N VAL A 500 -1.98 0.95 -11.00
CA VAL A 500 -1.45 2.31 -10.98
C VAL A 500 -0.85 2.58 -9.59
N ILE A 501 0.47 2.53 -9.49
CA ILE A 501 1.20 2.96 -8.29
C ILE A 501 1.27 4.48 -8.29
N VAL A 502 0.60 5.12 -7.34
CA VAL A 502 0.62 6.59 -7.18
C VAL A 502 1.62 6.97 -6.10
N ASP A 503 2.83 7.35 -6.49
CA ASP A 503 3.84 7.87 -5.58
C ASP A 503 3.49 9.30 -5.15
N ASN A 504 3.02 9.43 -3.92
CA ASN A 504 2.55 10.67 -3.31
C ASN A 504 3.72 11.54 -2.81
N GLY A 505 4.71 11.79 -3.67
CA GLY A 505 5.89 12.61 -3.36
C GLY A 505 6.90 11.96 -2.41
N SER A 506 7.14 10.65 -2.52
CA SER A 506 8.20 9.95 -1.78
C SER A 506 9.59 10.48 -2.15
N LYS A 507 10.61 10.10 -1.39
CA LYS A 507 12.01 10.41 -1.77
C LYS A 507 12.40 9.76 -3.12
N PRO A 508 13.36 10.31 -3.90
CA PRO A 508 13.67 9.80 -5.24
C PRO A 508 14.17 8.36 -5.22
N GLU A 509 14.88 7.96 -4.16
CA GLU A 509 15.40 6.61 -4.02
C GLU A 509 14.27 5.60 -3.74
N VAL A 510 13.13 6.04 -3.22
CA VAL A 510 11.93 5.21 -3.06
C VAL A 510 11.27 4.99 -4.42
N GLY A 511 11.08 6.05 -5.22
CA GLY A 511 10.54 5.96 -6.57
C GLY A 511 11.38 5.05 -7.47
N ALA A 512 12.71 5.21 -7.46
CA ALA A 512 13.63 4.36 -8.22
C ALA A 512 13.48 2.86 -7.89
N ARG A 513 13.19 2.51 -6.63
CA ARG A 513 12.95 1.12 -6.22
C ARG A 513 11.63 0.58 -6.74
N LEU A 514 10.57 1.39 -6.71
CA LEU A 514 9.26 1.00 -7.23
C LEU A 514 9.31 0.79 -8.74
N VAL A 515 9.94 1.72 -9.46
CA VAL A 515 10.13 1.63 -10.92
C VAL A 515 10.98 0.42 -11.29
N SER A 516 12.12 0.20 -10.62
CA SER A 516 12.98 -0.96 -10.91
C SER A 516 12.31 -2.31 -10.66
N ALA A 517 11.47 -2.42 -9.62
CA ALA A 517 10.78 -3.66 -9.27
C ALA A 517 9.79 -4.15 -10.34
N PHE A 518 9.21 -3.24 -11.13
CA PHE A 518 8.15 -3.53 -12.10
C PHE A 518 8.42 -2.99 -13.51
N LEU A 519 9.67 -2.62 -13.82
CA LEU A 519 10.06 -1.98 -15.07
C LEU A 519 9.57 -2.72 -16.33
N SER A 520 9.54 -4.06 -16.26
CA SER A 520 9.19 -4.93 -17.40
C SER A 520 7.78 -5.52 -17.29
N GLU A 521 6.97 -5.09 -16.32
CA GLU A 521 5.59 -5.54 -16.15
C GLU A 521 4.62 -4.51 -16.76
N PRO A 522 4.07 -4.76 -17.97
CA PRO A 522 3.26 -3.78 -18.69
C PRO A 522 1.93 -3.45 -18.00
N ARG A 523 1.46 -4.31 -17.09
CA ARG A 523 0.26 -4.03 -16.29
C ARG A 523 0.52 -3.02 -15.17
N VAL A 524 1.77 -2.79 -14.77
CA VAL A 524 2.11 -1.88 -13.68
C VAL A 524 2.56 -0.53 -14.25
N ARG A 525 1.83 0.52 -13.89
CA ARG A 525 2.11 1.90 -14.24
C ARG A 525 2.50 2.66 -12.98
N TYR A 526 3.55 3.46 -13.08
CA TYR A 526 4.02 4.31 -11.99
C TYR A 526 3.68 5.76 -12.32
N HIS A 527 3.01 6.44 -11.40
CA HIS A 527 2.63 7.85 -11.51
C HIS A 527 3.09 8.58 -10.24
N ARG A 528 3.90 9.63 -10.41
CA ARG A 528 4.48 10.38 -9.28
C ARG A 528 3.86 11.76 -9.18
N LEU A 529 3.51 12.13 -7.95
CA LEU A 529 3.15 13.48 -7.54
C LEU A 529 4.38 14.20 -7.00
N ALA A 530 4.43 15.51 -7.19
CA ALA A 530 5.56 16.34 -6.75
C ALA A 530 5.73 16.36 -5.22
N ARG A 531 4.61 16.25 -4.49
CA ARG A 531 4.56 16.27 -3.03
C ARG A 531 3.47 15.35 -2.49
N ASN A 532 3.48 15.14 -1.19
CA ASN A 532 2.43 14.40 -0.50
C ASN A 532 1.15 15.23 -0.38
N LEU A 533 0.12 14.78 -1.07
CA LEU A 533 -1.22 15.37 -1.11
C LEU A 533 -2.25 14.57 -0.27
N ASN A 534 -1.78 13.67 0.58
CA ASN A 534 -2.59 12.77 1.41
C ASN A 534 -3.37 11.71 0.59
N PHE A 535 -4.10 10.86 1.28
CA PHE A 535 -4.79 9.71 0.69
C PHE A 535 -5.83 10.09 -0.38
N ALA A 536 -6.73 11.04 -0.08
CA ALA A 536 -7.83 11.43 -0.97
C ALA A 536 -7.32 11.91 -2.34
N LEU A 537 -6.38 12.87 -2.38
CA LEU A 537 -5.82 13.35 -3.64
C LEU A 537 -4.90 12.33 -4.32
N GLY A 538 -4.16 11.51 -3.56
CA GLY A 538 -3.39 10.40 -4.14
C GLY A 538 -4.29 9.43 -4.90
N CYS A 539 -5.44 9.07 -4.32
CA CYS A 539 -6.43 8.23 -5.00
C CYS A 539 -7.06 8.93 -6.21
N ASN A 540 -7.47 10.19 -6.07
CA ASN A 540 -8.09 10.95 -7.15
C ASN A 540 -7.13 11.13 -8.34
N ALA A 541 -5.84 11.39 -8.09
CA ALA A 541 -4.83 11.48 -9.14
C ALA A 541 -4.61 10.12 -9.84
N GLY A 542 -4.56 9.03 -9.07
CA GLY A 542 -4.51 7.67 -9.62
C GLY A 542 -5.71 7.32 -10.48
N PHE A 543 -6.92 7.73 -10.06
CA PHE A 543 -8.14 7.58 -10.85
C PHE A 543 -8.07 8.36 -12.18
N ALA A 544 -7.57 9.60 -12.16
CA ALA A 544 -7.51 10.45 -13.33
C ALA A 544 -6.61 9.89 -14.45
N VAL A 545 -5.58 9.13 -14.09
CA VAL A 545 -4.64 8.50 -15.05
C VAL A 545 -4.97 7.04 -15.36
N SER A 546 -5.97 6.47 -14.68
CA SER A 546 -6.44 5.10 -14.91
C SER A 546 -7.36 4.99 -16.12
N THR A 547 -7.45 3.81 -16.71
CA THR A 547 -8.12 3.52 -17.99
C THR A 547 -9.29 2.54 -17.86
N GLY A 548 -9.43 1.84 -16.74
CA GLY A 548 -10.47 0.83 -16.55
C GLY A 548 -11.85 1.42 -16.31
N GLU A 549 -12.88 0.74 -16.81
CA GLU A 549 -14.30 0.99 -16.49
C GLU A 549 -14.58 0.82 -14.99
N LEU A 550 -13.84 -0.11 -14.36
CA LEU A 550 -13.92 -0.40 -12.94
C LEU A 550 -12.63 0.03 -12.26
N VAL A 551 -12.74 0.53 -11.02
CA VAL A 551 -11.58 1.00 -10.26
C VAL A 551 -11.60 0.36 -8.89
N VAL A 552 -10.46 -0.18 -8.50
CA VAL A 552 -10.20 -0.63 -7.13
C VAL A 552 -9.22 0.35 -6.48
N PHE A 553 -9.64 1.02 -5.41
CA PHE A 553 -8.70 1.70 -4.53
C PHE A 553 -8.18 0.70 -3.51
N LEU A 554 -6.85 0.56 -3.42
CA LEU A 554 -6.20 -0.42 -2.57
C LEU A 554 -5.02 0.22 -1.83
N ASN A 555 -5.05 0.20 -0.50
CA ASN A 555 -3.93 0.72 0.28
C ASN A 555 -2.64 -0.07 0.00
N ASN A 556 -1.49 0.61 0.05
CA ASN A 556 -0.19 -0.02 -0.18
C ASN A 556 0.25 -1.00 0.92
N ASP A 557 -0.42 -1.01 2.08
CA ASP A 557 -0.18 -1.94 3.19
C ASP A 557 -1.15 -3.12 3.22
N THR A 558 -1.68 -3.49 2.07
CA THR A 558 -2.59 -4.62 1.90
C THR A 558 -1.96 -5.79 1.15
N ILE A 559 -2.47 -6.99 1.43
CA ILE A 559 -2.05 -8.24 0.77
C ILE A 559 -3.33 -8.98 0.36
N PRO A 560 -3.79 -8.81 -0.90
CA PRO A 560 -4.86 -9.62 -1.45
C PRO A 560 -4.54 -11.13 -1.45
N ARG A 561 -5.56 -11.97 -1.25
CA ARG A 561 -5.44 -13.43 -1.16
C ARG A 561 -6.49 -14.11 -2.03
N GLY A 562 -6.14 -15.26 -2.60
CA GLY A 562 -7.06 -16.06 -3.42
C GLY A 562 -7.62 -15.28 -4.61
N ASP A 563 -8.78 -15.67 -5.11
CA ASP A 563 -9.49 -14.97 -6.19
C ASP A 563 -10.36 -13.82 -5.64
N TRP A 564 -9.73 -12.87 -4.95
CA TRP A 564 -10.44 -11.76 -4.30
C TRP A 564 -11.18 -10.87 -5.31
N LEU A 565 -10.57 -10.60 -6.47
CA LEU A 565 -11.14 -9.70 -7.48
C LEU A 565 -12.28 -10.39 -8.23
N GLY A 566 -12.09 -11.62 -8.71
CA GLY A 566 -13.13 -12.40 -9.37
C GLY A 566 -14.35 -12.65 -8.49
N THR A 567 -14.16 -12.69 -7.16
CA THR A 567 -15.27 -12.77 -6.19
C THR A 567 -16.05 -11.46 -6.03
N MET A 568 -15.39 -10.30 -6.19
CA MET A 568 -16.04 -8.99 -6.04
C MET A 568 -16.74 -8.52 -7.31
N LEU A 569 -16.19 -8.81 -8.50
CA LEU A 569 -16.70 -8.29 -9.77
C LEU A 569 -18.19 -8.61 -10.03
N PRO A 570 -18.68 -9.86 -9.86
CA PRO A 570 -20.08 -10.19 -10.13
C PRO A 570 -21.08 -9.45 -9.24
N LYS A 571 -20.64 -8.95 -8.08
CA LYS A 571 -21.52 -8.18 -7.18
C LYS A 571 -21.92 -6.82 -7.74
N LEU A 572 -21.15 -6.28 -8.67
CA LEU A 572 -21.52 -5.04 -9.35
C LEU A 572 -22.59 -5.26 -10.42
N ASP A 573 -22.87 -6.50 -10.85
CA ASP A 573 -23.93 -6.77 -11.85
C ASP A 573 -25.32 -6.30 -11.36
N ASP A 574 -25.52 -6.22 -10.04
CA ASP A 574 -26.64 -5.50 -9.44
C ASP A 574 -26.39 -3.98 -9.52
N GLU A 575 -27.10 -3.30 -10.42
CA GLU A 575 -27.00 -1.85 -10.64
C GLU A 575 -27.27 -1.01 -9.39
N SER A 576 -27.85 -1.57 -8.32
CA SER A 576 -28.08 -0.87 -7.05
C SER A 576 -26.98 -1.10 -6.00
N VAL A 577 -25.92 -1.83 -6.36
CA VAL A 577 -24.66 -1.91 -5.63
C VAL A 577 -23.69 -0.85 -6.15
N ARG A 578 -23.41 0.16 -5.31
CA ARG A 578 -22.55 1.31 -5.62
C ARG A 578 -21.06 1.02 -5.49
N GLY A 579 -20.73 -0.06 -4.79
CA GLY A 579 -19.36 -0.50 -4.62
C GLY A 579 -19.27 -1.75 -3.75
N VAL A 580 -18.14 -2.41 -3.83
CA VAL A 580 -17.88 -3.69 -3.18
C VAL A 580 -16.55 -3.59 -2.44
N GLN A 581 -16.49 -4.07 -1.20
CA GLN A 581 -15.23 -4.29 -0.50
C GLN A 581 -15.00 -5.78 -0.24
N PRO A 582 -13.75 -6.25 -0.18
CA PRO A 582 -13.44 -7.57 0.34
C PRO A 582 -13.57 -7.59 1.88
N LEU A 583 -13.56 -8.78 2.46
CA LEU A 583 -13.34 -8.94 3.89
C LEU A 583 -11.90 -8.53 4.24
N LEU A 584 -11.76 -7.47 5.03
CA LEU A 584 -10.46 -7.01 5.50
C LEU A 584 -10.09 -7.72 6.80
N LEU A 585 -8.90 -8.31 6.80
CA LEU A 585 -8.35 -9.08 7.91
C LEU A 585 -7.10 -8.42 8.47
N TYR A 586 -6.94 -8.47 9.79
CA TYR A 586 -5.67 -8.21 10.44
C TYR A 586 -4.64 -9.31 10.10
N PRO A 587 -3.33 -9.08 10.37
CA PRO A 587 -2.29 -10.09 10.13
C PRO A 587 -2.49 -11.39 10.91
N ASP A 588 -3.34 -11.38 11.94
CA ASP A 588 -3.70 -12.55 12.75
C ASP A 588 -4.95 -13.30 12.23
N ASP A 589 -5.45 -12.93 11.06
CA ASP A 589 -6.67 -13.43 10.40
C ASP A 589 -8.00 -13.09 11.12
N THR A 590 -7.98 -12.25 12.17
CA THR A 590 -9.23 -11.67 12.68
C THR A 590 -9.75 -10.58 11.75
N ILE A 591 -11.07 -10.36 11.75
CA ILE A 591 -11.70 -9.32 10.94
C ILE A 591 -11.23 -7.94 11.41
N GLN A 592 -10.68 -7.15 10.50
CA GLN A 592 -10.55 -5.72 10.67
C GLN A 592 -11.90 -5.04 10.41
N THR A 593 -12.52 -5.35 9.28
CA THR A 593 -13.85 -4.85 8.95
C THR A 593 -14.55 -5.73 7.94
N ALA A 594 -15.84 -5.98 8.20
CA ALA A 594 -16.77 -6.65 7.30
C ALA A 594 -17.89 -5.70 6.84
N GLY A 595 -17.64 -4.38 6.83
CA GLY A 595 -18.66 -3.36 6.58
C GLY A 595 -18.44 -2.12 7.44
N THR A 596 -18.99 -0.98 7.03
CA THR A 596 -19.14 0.16 7.93
C THR A 596 -20.48 0.04 8.67
N TYR A 597 -20.43 0.06 10.00
CA TYR A 597 -21.58 -0.14 10.88
C TYR A 597 -21.99 1.18 11.55
N PHE A 598 -23.29 1.48 11.54
CA PHE A 598 -23.89 2.63 12.21
C PHE A 598 -24.64 2.14 13.46
N PRO A 599 -24.01 2.14 14.65
CA PRO A 599 -24.58 1.51 15.84
C PRO A 599 -25.68 2.34 16.51
N ALA A 600 -25.67 3.65 16.32
CA ALA A 600 -26.63 4.56 16.93
C ALA A 600 -26.82 5.82 16.09
N LYS A 601 -27.95 6.49 16.30
CA LYS A 601 -28.33 7.69 15.54
C LYS A 601 -27.37 8.83 15.87
N ASP A 602 -26.93 9.57 14.86
CA ASP A 602 -26.06 10.73 15.00
C ASP A 602 -24.74 10.42 15.74
N THR A 603 -24.23 9.18 15.58
CA THR A 603 -22.92 8.75 16.10
C THR A 603 -21.97 8.43 14.96
N LEU A 604 -20.66 8.51 15.24
CA LEU A 604 -19.65 8.09 14.27
C LEU A 604 -19.83 6.61 13.92
N PRO A 605 -19.61 6.23 12.66
CA PRO A 605 -19.59 4.83 12.28
C PRO A 605 -18.38 4.12 12.88
N CYS A 606 -18.46 2.78 12.93
CA CYS A 606 -17.34 1.92 13.28
C CYS A 606 -17.24 0.74 12.31
N HIS A 607 -16.16 -0.03 12.41
CA HIS A 607 -16.00 -1.23 11.62
C HIS A 607 -16.92 -2.36 12.11
N PHE A 608 -17.54 -3.08 11.18
CA PHE A 608 -18.41 -4.21 11.48
C PHE A 608 -17.59 -5.47 11.82
N LEU A 609 -17.94 -6.13 12.92
CA LEU A 609 -17.33 -7.40 13.40
C LEU A 609 -15.82 -7.34 13.69
N VAL A 610 -15.29 -6.21 14.14
CA VAL A 610 -13.86 -6.07 14.52
C VAL A 610 -13.44 -7.17 15.51
N GLY A 611 -12.35 -7.87 15.20
CA GLY A 611 -11.76 -8.90 16.05
C GLY A 611 -12.49 -10.24 16.04
N HIS A 612 -13.57 -10.38 15.24
CA HIS A 612 -14.24 -11.66 15.06
C HIS A 612 -13.49 -12.56 14.06
N PRO A 613 -13.74 -13.89 14.10
CA PRO A 613 -13.31 -14.80 13.05
C PRO A 613 -13.98 -14.48 11.71
N PRO A 614 -13.31 -14.73 10.57
CA PRO A 614 -13.84 -14.48 9.23
C PRO A 614 -15.22 -15.11 8.96
N GLU A 615 -15.49 -16.28 9.55
CA GLU A 615 -16.72 -17.03 9.31
C GLU A 615 -17.98 -16.35 9.88
N ASP A 616 -17.84 -15.40 10.81
CA ASP A 616 -18.96 -14.58 11.27
C ASP A 616 -19.44 -13.61 10.19
N ALA A 617 -18.54 -13.13 9.30
CA ALA A 617 -18.91 -12.25 8.21
C ALA A 617 -19.68 -12.99 7.09
N SER A 618 -19.39 -14.28 6.84
CA SER A 618 -20.08 -15.07 5.81
C SER A 618 -21.59 -15.17 6.05
N LYS A 619 -22.04 -15.07 7.30
CA LYS A 619 -23.46 -15.07 7.67
C LYS A 619 -24.20 -13.81 7.21
N ALA A 620 -23.47 -12.73 6.93
CA ALA A 620 -24.07 -11.50 6.44
C ALA A 620 -24.61 -11.63 5.00
N GLY A 621 -24.12 -12.59 4.20
CA GLY A 621 -24.58 -12.80 2.82
C GLY A 621 -24.48 -11.54 1.94
N ASP A 622 -25.42 -11.34 1.03
CA ASP A 622 -25.44 -10.22 0.05
C ASP A 622 -26.02 -8.91 0.59
N ARG A 623 -25.90 -8.68 1.91
CA ARG A 623 -26.43 -7.47 2.56
C ARG A 623 -25.76 -6.21 2.01
N ARG A 624 -26.59 -5.17 1.85
CA ARG A 624 -26.14 -3.83 1.49
C ARG A 624 -25.82 -3.02 2.72
N PHE A 625 -24.68 -2.35 2.77
CA PHE A 625 -24.24 -1.41 3.78
C PHE A 625 -24.40 0.02 3.25
N ALA A 626 -24.61 0.98 4.14
CA ALA A 626 -24.61 2.40 3.75
C ALA A 626 -23.21 2.90 3.37
N ALA A 627 -22.17 2.26 3.90
CA ALA A 627 -20.79 2.57 3.57
C ALA A 627 -19.86 1.36 3.71
N ILE A 628 -18.70 1.45 3.06
CA ILE A 628 -17.56 0.53 3.13
C ILE A 628 -16.28 1.37 3.33
N THR A 629 -15.10 0.75 3.42
CA THR A 629 -13.84 1.48 3.62
C THR A 629 -12.99 1.58 2.35
N GLY A 630 -12.24 2.67 2.22
CA GLY A 630 -11.31 2.94 1.13
C GLY A 630 -10.00 2.14 1.19
N ALA A 631 -9.78 1.34 2.23
CA ALA A 631 -8.60 0.48 2.31
C ALA A 631 -8.55 -0.59 1.20
N ALA A 632 -9.72 -1.08 0.77
CA ALA A 632 -9.91 -1.86 -0.44
C ALA A 632 -11.37 -1.70 -0.91
N MET A 633 -11.61 -0.97 -1.99
CA MET A 633 -12.97 -0.80 -2.53
C MET A 633 -12.99 -0.81 -4.06
N LEU A 634 -13.89 -1.61 -4.62
CA LEU A 634 -14.21 -1.69 -6.04
C LEU A 634 -15.43 -0.80 -6.33
N VAL A 635 -15.31 0.09 -7.30
CA VAL A 635 -16.38 1.01 -7.73
C VAL A 635 -16.41 1.16 -9.25
N ARG A 636 -17.53 1.65 -9.78
CA ARG A 636 -17.66 2.05 -11.19
C ARG A 636 -16.98 3.39 -11.41
N ALA A 637 -16.15 3.50 -12.43
CA ALA A 637 -15.43 4.74 -12.71
C ALA A 637 -16.38 5.92 -12.97
N ALA A 638 -17.47 5.66 -13.70
CA ALA A 638 -18.48 6.67 -14.03
C ALA A 638 -19.21 7.23 -12.80
N GLU A 639 -19.44 6.42 -11.78
CA GLU A 639 -20.07 6.88 -10.54
C GLU A 639 -19.08 7.66 -9.68
N PHE A 640 -17.82 7.19 -9.60
CA PHE A 640 -16.75 7.89 -8.88
C PHE A 640 -16.47 9.28 -9.45
N GLU A 641 -16.43 9.42 -10.78
CA GLU A 641 -16.29 10.71 -11.47
C GLU A 641 -17.46 11.66 -11.15
N GLN A 642 -18.70 11.18 -11.26
CA GLN A 642 -19.90 11.98 -10.95
C GLN A 642 -19.96 12.43 -9.49
N LEU A 643 -19.35 11.68 -8.58
CA LEU A 643 -19.20 12.04 -7.17
C LEU A 643 -18.11 13.09 -6.94
N GLY A 644 -17.28 13.44 -7.93
CA GLY A 644 -16.10 14.27 -7.72
C GLY A 644 -15.02 13.59 -6.87
N GLY A 645 -15.03 12.25 -6.81
CA GLY A 645 -14.07 11.43 -6.08
C GLY A 645 -14.04 11.63 -4.57
N PHE A 646 -12.91 11.31 -3.93
CA PHE A 646 -12.71 11.50 -2.49
C PHE A 646 -12.60 12.99 -2.16
N ASP A 647 -13.31 13.43 -1.12
CA ASP A 647 -13.34 14.84 -0.71
C ASP A 647 -12.08 15.21 0.10
N VAL A 648 -11.42 16.30 -0.32
CA VAL A 648 -10.18 16.78 0.30
C VAL A 648 -10.37 17.50 1.63
N GLU A 649 -11.62 17.71 2.08
CA GLU A 649 -11.90 18.13 3.45
C GLU A 649 -11.32 17.15 4.48
N PHE A 650 -11.19 15.87 4.13
CA PHE A 650 -10.67 14.82 4.99
C PHE A 650 -9.19 14.50 4.70
N VAL A 651 -8.41 14.33 5.78
CA VAL A 651 -6.98 14.00 5.68
C VAL A 651 -6.73 12.65 6.34
N ASN A 652 -6.65 11.58 5.54
CA ASN A 652 -6.34 10.21 5.98
C ASN A 652 -7.34 9.63 7.02
N GLY A 653 -8.65 9.84 6.81
CA GLY A 653 -9.74 9.19 7.51
C GLY A 653 -11.10 9.89 7.32
N MET A 654 -12.18 9.11 7.17
CA MET A 654 -13.57 9.53 6.90
C MET A 654 -13.90 9.92 5.44
N GLU A 655 -12.92 10.12 4.57
CA GLU A 655 -13.13 10.37 3.12
C GLU A 655 -13.90 9.24 2.42
N ASP A 656 -13.69 8.01 2.86
CA ASP A 656 -14.30 6.80 2.31
C ASP A 656 -15.77 6.68 2.69
N VAL A 657 -16.10 6.91 3.97
CA VAL A 657 -17.49 6.94 4.44
C VAL A 657 -18.24 8.11 3.81
N ASP A 658 -17.62 9.29 3.72
CA ASP A 658 -18.21 10.46 3.08
C ASP A 658 -18.56 10.18 1.60
N LEU A 659 -17.61 9.62 0.84
CA LEU A 659 -17.85 9.19 -0.54
C LEU A 659 -19.05 8.24 -0.64
N CYS A 660 -19.12 7.24 0.24
CA CYS A 660 -20.21 6.28 0.26
C CYS A 660 -21.57 6.92 0.52
N LEU A 661 -21.65 7.81 1.51
CA LEU A 661 -22.90 8.49 1.85
C LEU A 661 -23.36 9.42 0.71
N ARG A 662 -22.43 10.13 0.04
CA ARG A 662 -22.76 10.91 -1.16
C ARG A 662 -23.27 10.03 -2.30
N ALA A 663 -22.67 8.86 -2.52
CA ALA A 663 -23.14 7.90 -3.52
C ALA A 663 -24.57 7.45 -3.27
N VAL A 664 -24.90 7.10 -2.02
CA VAL A 664 -26.25 6.69 -1.63
C VAL A 664 -27.24 7.84 -1.79
N GLU A 665 -26.89 9.06 -1.43
CA GLU A 665 -27.78 10.22 -1.62
C GLU A 665 -28.03 10.56 -3.09
N LEU A 666 -27.00 10.44 -3.93
CA LEU A 666 -27.07 10.82 -5.34
C LEU A 666 -27.73 9.76 -6.22
N PHE A 667 -27.43 8.47 -5.99
CA PHE A 667 -27.82 7.36 -6.85
C PHE A 667 -28.79 6.36 -6.19
N GLY A 668 -29.02 6.48 -4.88
CA GLY A 668 -29.68 5.43 -4.10
C GLY A 668 -28.85 4.14 -4.03
N GLY A 669 -29.44 3.08 -3.49
CA GLY A 669 -28.77 1.78 -3.36
C GLY A 669 -27.86 1.70 -2.12
N GLY A 670 -26.78 0.91 -2.22
CA GLY A 670 -25.82 0.73 -1.14
C GLY A 670 -24.59 -0.06 -1.57
N PHE A 671 -23.78 -0.49 -0.61
CA PHE A 671 -22.50 -1.17 -0.85
C PHE A 671 -22.53 -2.62 -0.39
N GLN A 672 -21.73 -3.50 -0.96
CA GLN A 672 -21.65 -4.89 -0.49
C GLN A 672 -20.27 -5.25 0.04
N VAL A 673 -20.24 -6.23 0.94
CA VAL A 673 -19.02 -6.94 1.31
C VAL A 673 -19.01 -8.27 0.59
N ALA A 674 -17.88 -8.64 0.01
CA ALA A 674 -17.60 -9.98 -0.47
C ALA A 674 -16.89 -10.77 0.64
N PRO A 675 -17.61 -11.55 1.48
CA PRO A 675 -17.00 -12.23 2.62
C PRO A 675 -15.96 -13.28 2.21
N ASP A 676 -16.07 -13.81 0.99
CA ASP A 676 -15.13 -14.80 0.44
C ASP A 676 -13.91 -14.16 -0.24
N ALA A 677 -13.98 -12.87 -0.59
CA ALA A 677 -12.83 -12.10 -1.04
C ALA A 677 -12.02 -11.64 0.17
N ARG A 678 -10.75 -12.02 0.28
CA ARG A 678 -9.94 -11.76 1.48
C ARG A 678 -8.74 -10.86 1.17
N VAL A 679 -8.58 -9.80 1.94
CA VAL A 679 -7.40 -8.93 1.88
C VAL A 679 -6.86 -8.74 3.30
N THR A 680 -5.56 -8.96 3.48
CA THR A 680 -4.88 -8.67 4.76
C THR A 680 -4.48 -7.22 4.77
N HIS A 681 -4.75 -6.49 5.86
CA HIS A 681 -4.34 -5.12 6.04
C HIS A 681 -3.36 -5.04 7.21
N LEU A 682 -2.14 -4.57 6.96
CA LEU A 682 -1.07 -4.60 7.97
C LEU A 682 -1.21 -3.51 9.04
N GLU A 683 -2.00 -2.46 8.74
CA GLU A 683 -2.43 -1.28 9.52
C GLU A 683 -1.38 -0.59 10.42
N GLY A 684 -1.44 0.75 10.48
CA GLY A 684 -0.73 1.54 11.51
C GLY A 684 0.78 1.58 11.32
N LYS A 685 1.28 1.32 10.12
CA LYS A 685 2.71 1.34 9.79
C LYS A 685 3.21 2.72 9.35
N THR A 686 2.33 3.59 8.87
CA THR A 686 2.69 4.92 8.37
C THR A 686 2.68 5.97 9.49
N PRO A 687 3.82 6.65 9.76
CA PRO A 687 3.89 7.75 10.73
C PRO A 687 2.93 8.89 10.39
N GLY A 688 2.33 9.53 11.41
CA GLY A 688 1.47 10.71 11.25
C GLY A 688 0.04 10.46 10.73
N ARG A 689 -0.34 9.21 10.41
CA ARG A 689 -1.70 8.87 9.95
C ARG A 689 -2.79 9.38 10.89
N GLY A 690 -2.53 9.36 12.21
CA GLY A 690 -3.51 9.73 13.23
C GLY A 690 -3.64 11.23 13.50
N ASP A 691 -2.81 12.08 12.90
CA ASP A 691 -2.65 13.49 13.31
C ASP A 691 -3.92 14.32 13.08
N HIS A 692 -4.77 13.90 12.13
CA HIS A 692 -6.00 14.61 11.75
C HIS A 692 -7.30 13.94 12.21
N ILE A 693 -7.24 12.88 13.03
CA ILE A 693 -8.43 12.11 13.46
C ILE A 693 -9.52 13.02 14.04
N LEU A 694 -9.17 13.95 14.94
CA LEU A 694 -10.14 14.85 15.57
C LEU A 694 -10.77 15.84 14.57
N ALA A 695 -9.95 16.39 13.66
CA ALA A 695 -10.42 17.32 12.65
C ALA A 695 -11.38 16.63 11.66
N ASN A 696 -11.02 15.44 11.18
CA ASN A 696 -11.85 14.66 10.27
C ASN A 696 -13.17 14.24 10.93
N ARG A 697 -13.12 13.76 12.18
CA ARG A 697 -14.34 13.41 12.95
C ARG A 697 -15.27 14.62 13.14
N ALA A 698 -14.71 15.79 13.43
CA ALA A 698 -15.49 17.03 13.56
C ALA A 698 -16.11 17.49 12.24
N ALA A 699 -15.34 17.44 11.14
CA ALA A 699 -15.81 17.76 9.79
C ALA A 699 -16.93 16.81 9.34
N PHE A 700 -16.72 15.50 9.53
CA PHE A 700 -17.70 14.47 9.22
C PHE A 700 -19.01 14.69 9.98
N MET A 701 -18.95 14.89 11.29
CA MET A 701 -20.14 15.15 12.09
C MET A 701 -20.81 16.48 11.72
N ARG A 702 -20.05 17.52 11.36
CA ARG A 702 -20.62 18.79 10.87
C ARG A 702 -21.42 18.58 9.58
N ARG A 703 -20.93 17.75 8.67
CA ARG A 703 -21.57 17.51 7.36
C ARG A 703 -22.77 16.56 7.44
N TRP A 704 -22.65 15.49 8.21
CA TRP A 704 -23.56 14.35 8.14
C TRP A 704 -24.51 14.22 9.32
N ARG A 705 -24.28 14.91 10.44
CA ARG A 705 -25.21 14.86 11.58
C ARG A 705 -26.63 15.22 11.11
N SER A 706 -27.62 14.49 11.61
CA SER A 706 -29.03 14.46 11.21
C SER A 706 -29.36 13.79 9.87
N ARG A 707 -28.35 13.51 9.03
CA ARG A 707 -28.48 12.84 7.72
C ARG A 707 -27.85 11.45 7.70
N LEU A 708 -27.20 11.04 8.79
CA LEU A 708 -26.64 9.71 8.91
C LEU A 708 -27.73 8.63 8.76
N PRO A 709 -27.37 7.45 8.22
CA PRO A 709 -28.27 6.30 8.18
C PRO A 709 -28.88 5.98 9.54
N GLN A 710 -30.07 5.37 9.54
CA GLN A 710 -30.66 4.86 10.77
C GLN A 710 -29.78 3.74 11.35
N PRO A 711 -29.80 3.53 12.68
CA PRO A 711 -29.02 2.48 13.31
C PRO A 711 -29.29 1.10 12.68
N ASP A 712 -28.22 0.40 12.35
CA ASP A 712 -28.25 -0.89 11.66
C ASP A 712 -28.47 -2.08 12.62
N THR A 713 -29.29 -1.93 13.67
CA THR A 713 -29.36 -2.92 14.77
C THR A 713 -29.78 -4.32 14.33
N ASP A 714 -30.65 -4.40 13.33
CA ASP A 714 -31.18 -5.67 12.80
C ASP A 714 -30.07 -6.50 12.12
N ARG A 715 -28.97 -5.88 11.71
CA ARG A 715 -27.86 -6.59 11.06
C ARG A 715 -27.21 -7.61 11.97
N LEU A 716 -27.06 -7.25 13.25
CA LEU A 716 -26.45 -8.12 14.24
C LEU A 716 -27.39 -9.30 14.54
N THR A 717 -28.69 -9.04 14.70
CA THR A 717 -29.68 -10.07 15.05
C THR A 717 -29.76 -11.13 13.98
N ASP A 718 -29.72 -10.74 12.71
CA ASP A 718 -29.86 -11.68 11.61
C ASP A 718 -28.66 -12.63 11.45
N ILE A 719 -27.48 -12.23 11.93
CA ILE A 719 -26.29 -13.09 11.96
C ILE A 719 -26.11 -13.80 13.31
N GLY A 720 -27.11 -13.73 14.19
CA GLY A 720 -27.18 -14.44 15.46
C GLY A 720 -26.58 -13.69 16.66
N PHE A 721 -26.36 -12.38 16.54
CA PHE A 721 -25.81 -11.54 17.60
C PHE A 721 -26.79 -10.45 18.08
N ARG A 722 -26.62 -10.00 19.30
CA ARG A 722 -27.33 -8.83 19.85
C ARG A 722 -26.33 -7.84 20.38
N LEU A 723 -26.66 -6.55 20.25
CA LEU A 723 -25.87 -5.49 20.86
C LEU A 723 -26.13 -5.46 22.37
N ALA A 724 -25.13 -5.78 23.18
CA ALA A 724 -25.23 -5.76 24.63
C ALA A 724 -25.03 -4.34 25.20
N HIS A 725 -23.96 -3.67 24.77
CA HIS A 725 -23.72 -2.26 25.03
C HIS A 725 -22.75 -1.69 23.99
N ILE A 726 -22.66 -0.36 23.91
CA ILE A 726 -21.70 0.34 23.06
C ILE A 726 -20.68 1.01 23.98
N GLY A 727 -19.44 0.50 23.98
CA GLY A 727 -18.30 1.23 24.51
C GLY A 727 -17.84 2.32 23.55
N ALA A 728 -16.77 3.03 23.87
CA ALA A 728 -16.19 4.03 22.97
C ALA A 728 -14.66 4.14 23.20
N ASP A 729 -13.95 4.77 22.25
CA ASP A 729 -12.54 5.16 22.49
C ASP A 729 -12.45 6.44 23.34
N ASP A 730 -11.29 6.68 23.96
CA ASP A 730 -11.05 7.81 24.89
C ASP A 730 -10.75 9.14 24.16
N VAL A 731 -11.43 9.39 23.04
CA VAL A 731 -11.20 10.55 22.16
C VAL A 731 -12.40 11.50 22.21
N ALA A 732 -12.16 12.82 22.10
CA ALA A 732 -13.18 13.86 22.30
C ALA A 732 -14.45 13.72 21.42
N ILE A 733 -14.31 13.13 20.23
CA ILE A 733 -15.43 12.68 19.40
C ILE A 733 -15.25 11.18 19.25
N PRO A 734 -15.89 10.35 20.09
CA PRO A 734 -15.46 8.97 20.22
C PRO A 734 -16.07 8.06 19.15
N VAL A 735 -15.31 7.06 18.72
CA VAL A 735 -15.81 5.99 17.84
C VAL A 735 -16.42 4.90 18.71
N PRO A 736 -17.66 4.47 18.42
CA PRO A 736 -18.35 3.44 19.18
C PRO A 736 -17.68 2.06 19.03
N ARG A 737 -17.70 1.27 20.10
CA ARG A 737 -17.22 -0.10 20.17
C ARG A 737 -18.35 -1.03 20.61
N PRO A 738 -19.10 -1.61 19.67
CA PRO A 738 -20.16 -2.57 19.97
C PRO A 738 -19.62 -3.77 20.74
N VAL A 739 -20.26 -4.11 21.86
CA VAL A 739 -20.05 -5.38 22.56
C VAL A 739 -21.24 -6.26 22.30
N LEU A 740 -20.99 -7.47 21.81
CA LEU A 740 -22.01 -8.37 21.31
C LEU A 740 -22.35 -9.48 22.32
N THR A 741 -23.56 -10.00 22.26
CA THR A 741 -23.96 -11.26 22.88
C THR A 741 -24.62 -12.15 21.83
N ARG A 742 -24.78 -13.44 22.11
CA ARG A 742 -25.58 -14.30 21.23
C ARG A 742 -27.07 -14.06 21.42
N ASP A 743 -27.79 -14.20 20.32
CA ASP A 743 -29.25 -14.31 20.36
C ASP A 743 -29.65 -15.53 21.22
N GLY A 744 -30.67 -15.40 22.07
CA GLY A 744 -31.15 -16.48 22.95
C GLY A 744 -30.60 -16.53 24.39
N GLY A 745 -29.71 -15.63 24.81
CA GLY A 745 -29.41 -15.45 26.25
C GLY A 745 -28.10 -16.03 26.79
N GLY A 746 -27.14 -16.41 25.93
CA GLY A 746 -25.73 -16.62 26.33
C GLY A 746 -25.45 -17.73 27.36
N ARG A 747 -26.46 -18.49 27.81
CA ARG A 747 -26.26 -19.70 28.62
C ARG A 747 -26.29 -20.92 27.69
N LEU A 748 -25.36 -21.86 27.89
CA LEU A 748 -25.26 -23.09 27.09
C LEU A 748 -26.58 -23.88 27.00
N LEU A 749 -27.49 -23.71 27.97
CA LEU A 749 -28.75 -24.45 28.09
C LEU A 749 -29.91 -23.84 27.28
N ASP A 750 -29.75 -22.65 26.73
CA ASP A 750 -30.86 -21.94 26.07
C ASP A 750 -31.09 -22.43 24.62
N SER A 751 -30.14 -23.15 24.01
CA SER A 751 -30.25 -23.72 22.64
C SER A 751 -29.38 -24.99 22.46
N PRO A 752 -29.68 -26.10 23.15
CA PRO A 752 -28.83 -27.31 23.14
C PRO A 752 -28.75 -28.01 21.77
N ASP A 753 -29.67 -27.69 20.85
CA ASP A 753 -29.71 -28.31 19.53
C ASP A 753 -28.70 -27.70 18.54
N ARG A 754 -28.37 -26.40 18.70
CA ARG A 754 -27.48 -25.64 17.81
C ARG A 754 -26.42 -24.86 18.60
N LEU A 755 -25.28 -25.51 18.79
CA LEU A 755 -24.14 -24.95 19.51
C LEU A 755 -23.20 -24.20 18.57
N ARG A 756 -22.49 -23.22 19.13
CA ARG A 756 -21.37 -22.54 18.47
C ARG A 756 -20.04 -23.18 18.88
N TRP A 757 -19.31 -23.68 17.89
CA TRP A 757 -18.03 -24.36 18.02
C TRP A 757 -16.89 -23.42 17.64
N GLY A 758 -16.01 -23.13 18.60
CA GLY A 758 -14.73 -22.48 18.37
C GLY A 758 -13.61 -23.51 18.21
N ILE A 759 -13.19 -23.76 16.97
CA ILE A 759 -12.11 -24.72 16.68
C ILE A 759 -10.75 -24.00 16.76
N LYS A 760 -9.88 -24.43 17.66
CA LYS A 760 -8.56 -23.83 17.91
C LYS A 760 -7.46 -24.67 17.25
N LEU A 761 -6.65 -24.03 16.40
CA LEU A 761 -5.68 -24.69 15.51
C LEU A 761 -4.24 -24.24 15.79
N PRO A 762 -3.24 -25.13 15.66
CA PRO A 762 -1.83 -24.79 15.88
C PRO A 762 -1.19 -23.98 14.74
N SER A 763 -1.87 -23.89 13.61
CA SER A 763 -1.38 -23.28 12.38
C SER A 763 -1.36 -21.75 12.47
N ILE A 764 -0.28 -21.14 11.97
CA ILE A 764 -0.07 -19.69 11.96
C ILE A 764 -1.08 -18.95 11.07
N PRO A 765 -1.37 -17.68 11.33
CA PRO A 765 -2.19 -16.87 10.43
C PRO A 765 -1.44 -16.49 9.13
N GLY A 766 -2.19 -16.12 8.11
CA GLY A 766 -1.66 -15.65 6.83
C GLY A 766 -1.33 -16.75 5.80
N PRO A 767 -0.86 -16.37 4.59
CA PRO A 767 -0.74 -17.27 3.43
C PRO A 767 0.11 -18.54 3.68
N SER A 768 1.15 -18.44 4.50
CA SER A 768 1.97 -19.61 4.84
C SER A 768 1.19 -20.65 5.65
N GLY A 769 0.33 -20.20 6.56
CA GLY A 769 -0.52 -21.07 7.35
C GLY A 769 -1.74 -21.60 6.60
N ASP A 770 -2.21 -20.88 5.58
CA ASP A 770 -3.34 -21.30 4.73
C ASP A 770 -3.06 -22.65 4.02
N HIS A 771 -1.78 -23.00 3.83
CA HIS A 771 -1.34 -24.27 3.22
C HIS A 771 -1.07 -25.41 4.22
N TRP A 772 -1.23 -25.19 5.53
CA TRP A 772 -0.97 -26.23 6.52
C TRP A 772 -2.06 -27.30 6.50
N GLY A 773 -1.68 -28.57 6.66
CA GLY A 773 -2.63 -29.69 6.74
C GLY A 773 -3.69 -29.49 7.83
N ASP A 774 -3.31 -28.94 8.98
CA ASP A 774 -4.22 -28.65 10.09
C ASP A 774 -5.32 -27.66 9.71
N THR A 775 -5.01 -26.69 8.83
CA THR A 775 -5.99 -25.75 8.27
C THR A 775 -7.06 -26.48 7.45
N HIS A 776 -6.64 -27.42 6.63
CA HIS A 776 -7.54 -28.20 5.77
C HIS A 776 -8.37 -29.22 6.57
N LEU A 777 -7.75 -29.87 7.56
CA LEU A 777 -8.42 -30.78 8.49
C LEU A 777 -9.52 -30.04 9.27
N ALA A 778 -9.18 -28.86 9.81
CA ALA A 778 -10.13 -28.02 10.54
C ALA A 778 -11.29 -27.53 9.66
N ARG A 779 -11.00 -27.12 8.42
CA ARG A 779 -12.02 -26.69 7.46
C ARG A 779 -12.98 -27.84 7.14
N SER A 780 -12.45 -29.04 6.92
CA SER A 780 -13.25 -30.23 6.62
C SER A 780 -14.17 -30.60 7.79
N LEU A 781 -13.65 -30.56 9.01
CA LEU A 781 -14.44 -30.76 10.23
C LEU A 781 -15.47 -29.65 10.44
N ALA A 782 -15.09 -28.38 10.24
CA ALA A 782 -16.01 -27.24 10.41
C ALA A 782 -17.20 -27.36 9.47
N ASN A 783 -16.97 -27.70 8.21
CA ASN A 783 -18.05 -27.91 7.25
C ASN A 783 -18.92 -29.12 7.65
N ALA A 784 -18.33 -30.21 8.15
CA ALA A 784 -19.08 -31.37 8.64
C ALA A 784 -19.95 -31.05 9.87
N LEU A 785 -19.47 -30.20 10.78
CA LEU A 785 -20.26 -29.69 11.91
C LEU A 785 -21.41 -28.79 11.43
N ARG A 786 -21.18 -27.94 10.41
CA ARG A 786 -22.24 -27.12 9.78
C ARG A 786 -23.32 -27.97 9.11
N GLU A 787 -22.97 -29.11 8.51
CA GLU A 787 -23.95 -30.08 7.97
C GLU A 787 -24.85 -30.68 9.06
N LEU A 788 -24.42 -30.66 10.32
CA LEU A 788 -25.21 -31.05 11.49
C LEU A 788 -25.88 -29.84 12.16
N ASP A 789 -26.10 -28.75 11.40
CA ASP A 789 -26.74 -27.50 11.84
C ASP A 789 -26.03 -26.82 13.03
N GLN A 790 -24.71 -26.98 13.15
CA GLN A 790 -23.91 -26.27 14.15
C GLN A 790 -23.35 -24.95 13.61
N ASP A 791 -23.19 -23.94 14.48
CA ASP A 791 -22.43 -22.74 14.16
C ASP A 791 -20.94 -22.99 14.41
N VAL A 792 -20.05 -22.61 13.49
CA VAL A 792 -18.63 -22.97 13.58
C VAL A 792 -17.74 -21.84 13.12
N VAL A 793 -16.75 -21.52 13.95
CA VAL A 793 -15.67 -20.57 13.67
C VAL A 793 -14.31 -21.19 13.96
N THR A 794 -13.25 -20.68 13.33
CA THR A 794 -11.90 -21.20 13.53
C THR A 794 -10.96 -20.12 14.06
N TYR A 795 -10.02 -20.53 14.93
CA TYR A 795 -9.02 -19.67 15.55
C TYR A 795 -7.62 -20.17 15.22
N ARG A 796 -6.81 -19.27 14.65
CA ARG A 796 -5.40 -19.52 14.32
C ARG A 796 -4.50 -19.32 15.54
N ARG A 797 -3.27 -19.80 15.47
CA ARG A 797 -2.25 -19.54 16.48
C ARG A 797 -2.15 -18.05 16.78
N GLY A 798 -2.16 -17.70 18.08
CA GLY A 798 -2.18 -16.31 18.56
C GLY A 798 -3.58 -15.69 18.74
N THR A 799 -4.64 -16.31 18.20
CA THR A 799 -6.03 -15.81 18.30
C THR A 799 -6.96 -16.74 19.08
N HIS A 800 -6.44 -17.80 19.70
CA HIS A 800 -7.21 -18.76 20.51
C HIS A 800 -8.00 -18.14 21.67
N GLN A 801 -7.61 -16.95 22.12
CA GLN A 801 -8.30 -16.16 23.14
C GLN A 801 -8.76 -14.81 22.59
N SER A 802 -9.15 -14.77 21.31
CA SER A 802 -9.63 -13.54 20.67
C SER A 802 -10.81 -12.91 21.41
N ASN A 803 -11.06 -11.64 21.11
CA ASN A 803 -12.20 -10.90 21.67
C ASN A 803 -13.55 -11.52 21.33
N ALA A 804 -13.67 -12.45 20.39
CA ALA A 804 -14.94 -13.11 20.05
C ALA A 804 -15.10 -14.50 20.70
N SER A 805 -14.05 -15.11 21.25
CA SER A 805 -14.13 -16.50 21.73
C SER A 805 -15.05 -16.69 22.94
N TYR A 806 -15.41 -15.61 23.64
CA TYR A 806 -16.40 -15.67 24.71
C TYR A 806 -17.81 -16.02 24.21
N LEU A 807 -18.08 -15.87 22.91
CA LEU A 807 -19.35 -16.19 22.26
C LEU A 807 -19.52 -17.69 21.99
N ASP A 808 -18.43 -18.47 22.01
CA ASP A 808 -18.47 -19.90 21.72
C ASP A 808 -19.12 -20.69 22.85
N ASP A 809 -19.80 -21.79 22.55
CA ASP A 809 -20.35 -22.72 23.55
C ASP A 809 -19.36 -23.86 23.81
N VAL A 810 -18.75 -24.34 22.73
CA VAL A 810 -17.81 -25.46 22.70
C VAL A 810 -16.48 -24.98 22.18
N VAL A 811 -15.41 -25.23 22.92
CA VAL A 811 -14.04 -25.04 22.48
C VAL A 811 -13.47 -26.39 22.06
N LEU A 812 -13.17 -26.56 20.78
CA LEU A 812 -12.51 -27.74 20.27
C LEU A 812 -11.04 -27.42 19.94
N GLY A 813 -10.13 -27.88 20.79
CA GLY A 813 -8.69 -27.81 20.53
C GLY A 813 -8.22 -28.95 19.65
N ILE A 814 -7.80 -28.65 18.42
CA ILE A 814 -7.07 -29.61 17.58
C ILE A 814 -5.61 -29.55 17.99
N ARG A 815 -5.15 -30.58 18.71
CA ARG A 815 -3.82 -30.62 19.30
C ARG A 815 -2.82 -31.22 18.31
N GLY A 816 -2.00 -30.32 17.75
CA GLY A 816 -0.84 -30.62 16.91
C GLY A 816 0.46 -30.22 17.61
N LEU A 817 1.28 -29.35 17.00
CA LEU A 817 2.54 -28.87 17.60
C LEU A 817 2.35 -27.87 18.75
N GLU A 818 1.18 -27.24 18.89
CA GLU A 818 0.92 -26.20 19.88
C GLU A 818 -0.08 -26.66 20.94
N ARG A 819 0.25 -26.37 22.22
CA ARG A 819 -0.62 -26.62 23.36
C ARG A 819 -1.83 -25.69 23.31
N ILE A 820 -3.03 -26.26 23.44
CA ILE A 820 -4.28 -25.50 23.48
C ILE A 820 -4.73 -25.39 24.93
N HIS A 821 -5.21 -24.21 25.31
CA HIS A 821 -5.74 -23.98 26.66
C HIS A 821 -7.27 -24.02 26.67
N PRO A 822 -7.88 -24.67 27.69
CA PRO A 822 -9.31 -24.64 27.89
C PRO A 822 -9.77 -23.22 28.25
N GLN A 823 -11.05 -22.94 27.98
CA GLN A 823 -11.70 -21.68 28.27
C GLN A 823 -12.75 -21.85 29.38
N ALA A 824 -12.67 -20.99 30.38
CA ALA A 824 -13.56 -21.06 31.53
C ALA A 824 -15.03 -20.85 31.13
N GLY A 825 -15.93 -21.63 31.73
CA GLY A 825 -17.37 -21.54 31.52
C GLY A 825 -17.88 -22.14 30.21
N LYS A 826 -17.03 -22.84 29.45
CA LYS A 826 -17.33 -23.49 28.17
C LYS A 826 -17.16 -25.01 28.27
N ILE A 827 -17.69 -25.77 27.30
CA ILE A 827 -17.34 -27.19 27.15
C ILE A 827 -16.04 -27.27 26.36
N ASN A 828 -15.00 -27.82 26.98
CA ASN A 828 -13.67 -27.90 26.41
C ASN A 828 -13.40 -29.32 25.93
N VAL A 829 -13.21 -29.46 24.62
CA VAL A 829 -12.90 -30.71 23.93
C VAL A 829 -11.48 -30.63 23.40
N LEU A 830 -10.65 -31.63 23.73
CA LEU A 830 -9.32 -31.79 23.15
C LEU A 830 -9.34 -32.95 22.15
N TRP A 831 -8.85 -32.72 20.93
CA TRP A 831 -8.61 -33.78 19.95
C TRP A 831 -7.14 -33.84 19.57
N VAL A 832 -6.44 -34.86 20.10
CA VAL A 832 -5.03 -35.12 19.80
C VAL A 832 -4.91 -35.80 18.46
N ILE A 833 -4.35 -35.10 17.47
CA ILE A 833 -4.22 -35.61 16.10
C ILE A 833 -2.79 -35.96 15.71
N SER A 834 -1.79 -35.39 16.39
CA SER A 834 -0.36 -35.61 16.14
C SER A 834 0.48 -35.23 17.35
N HIS A 835 1.78 -35.52 17.29
CA HIS A 835 2.78 -35.18 18.32
C HIS A 835 2.43 -35.67 19.73
N PRO A 836 2.18 -36.98 19.91
CA PRO A 836 1.76 -37.56 21.18
C PRO A 836 2.77 -37.38 22.32
N ASP A 837 4.06 -37.23 22.01
CA ASP A 837 5.11 -37.03 23.01
C ASP A 837 5.02 -35.67 23.72
N ASP A 838 4.44 -34.67 23.04
CA ASP A 838 4.31 -33.30 23.55
C ASP A 838 3.04 -33.11 24.40
N VAL A 839 2.22 -34.15 24.55
CA VAL A 839 0.95 -34.08 25.28
C VAL A 839 1.12 -34.60 26.70
N THR A 840 0.83 -33.73 27.67
CA THR A 840 1.04 -34.04 29.09
C THR A 840 -0.23 -34.52 29.79
N VAL A 841 -0.07 -35.23 30.91
CA VAL A 841 -1.21 -35.66 31.74
C VAL A 841 -2.01 -34.47 32.28
N ASP A 842 -1.33 -33.40 32.71
CA ASP A 842 -2.02 -32.19 33.22
C ASP A 842 -2.83 -31.50 32.12
N GLU A 843 -2.34 -31.53 30.87
CA GLU A 843 -3.08 -31.02 29.72
C GLU A 843 -4.39 -31.80 29.56
N LEU A 844 -4.34 -33.13 29.50
CA LEU A 844 -5.55 -33.96 29.35
C LEU A 844 -6.56 -33.75 30.48
N GLN A 845 -6.08 -33.59 31.72
CA GLN A 845 -6.94 -33.37 32.87
C GLN A 845 -7.66 -32.02 32.86
N SER A 846 -7.14 -31.04 32.12
CA SER A 846 -7.70 -29.68 32.04
C SER A 846 -8.88 -29.53 31.08
N PHE A 847 -9.18 -30.54 30.26
CA PHE A 847 -10.31 -30.55 29.32
C PHE A 847 -11.46 -31.40 29.84
N ASP A 848 -12.68 -31.12 29.38
CA ASP A 848 -13.89 -31.86 29.77
C ASP A 848 -13.96 -33.20 29.04
N LEU A 849 -13.73 -33.17 27.72
CA LEU A 849 -13.71 -34.32 26.83
C LEU A 849 -12.35 -34.43 26.14
N VAL A 850 -11.79 -35.64 26.07
CA VAL A 850 -10.51 -35.91 25.40
C VAL A 850 -10.68 -37.01 24.36
N PHE A 851 -10.26 -36.71 23.14
CA PHE A 851 -10.19 -37.64 22.03
C PHE A 851 -8.76 -37.74 21.50
N ALA A 852 -8.39 -38.89 20.93
CA ALA A 852 -7.12 -39.03 20.23
C ALA A 852 -7.22 -39.93 19.01
N ALA A 853 -6.38 -39.65 18.01
CA ALA A 853 -6.36 -40.36 16.73
C ALA A 853 -5.68 -41.74 16.76
N SER A 854 -5.23 -42.20 17.93
CA SER A 854 -4.62 -43.52 18.14
C SER A 854 -5.33 -44.31 19.23
N GLU A 855 -5.56 -45.59 18.96
CA GLU A 855 -6.20 -46.51 19.90
C GLU A 855 -5.27 -46.99 21.03
N SER A 856 -4.02 -47.35 20.69
CA SER A 856 -3.01 -47.77 21.68
C SER A 856 -2.67 -46.64 22.63
N TRP A 857 -2.45 -45.44 22.09
CA TRP A 857 -2.15 -44.25 22.87
C TRP A 857 -3.31 -43.84 23.77
N SER A 858 -4.55 -43.86 23.26
CA SER A 858 -5.75 -43.56 24.06
C SER A 858 -5.90 -44.46 25.29
N ARG A 859 -5.69 -45.77 25.12
CA ARG A 859 -5.73 -46.74 26.24
C ARG A 859 -4.64 -46.45 27.26
N SER A 860 -3.41 -46.23 26.80
CA SER A 860 -2.26 -45.91 27.65
C SER A 860 -2.48 -44.63 28.45
N MET A 861 -2.91 -43.55 27.78
CA MET A 861 -3.13 -42.25 28.43
C MET A 861 -4.35 -42.23 29.33
N THR A 862 -5.40 -43.00 29.04
CA THR A 862 -6.52 -43.19 29.97
C THR A 862 -6.02 -43.80 31.28
N ALA A 863 -5.21 -44.87 31.21
CA ALA A 863 -4.66 -45.52 32.39
C ALA A 863 -3.70 -44.62 33.19
N ARG A 864 -2.90 -43.80 32.49
CA ARG A 864 -1.90 -42.90 33.12
C ARG A 864 -2.52 -41.64 33.72
N SER A 865 -3.48 -41.03 33.05
CA SER A 865 -4.04 -39.73 33.44
C SER A 865 -5.27 -39.82 34.35
N GLY A 866 -5.96 -40.98 34.35
CA GLY A 866 -7.25 -41.14 35.00
C GLY A 866 -8.41 -40.43 34.28
N ARG A 867 -8.13 -39.73 33.17
CA ARG A 867 -9.12 -39.08 32.31
C ARG A 867 -9.46 -40.03 31.14
N PRO A 868 -10.73 -40.35 30.89
CA PRO A 868 -11.10 -41.11 29.69
C PRO A 868 -10.62 -40.40 28.42
N VAL A 869 -9.78 -41.09 27.64
CA VAL A 869 -9.35 -40.67 26.30
C VAL A 869 -10.06 -41.57 25.28
N HIS A 870 -10.98 -40.98 24.53
CA HIS A 870 -11.78 -41.70 23.54
C HIS A 870 -11.06 -41.76 22.19
N VAL A 871 -11.19 -42.89 21.49
CA VAL A 871 -10.59 -43.03 20.16
C VAL A 871 -11.41 -42.26 19.13
N LEU A 872 -10.77 -41.35 18.41
CA LEU A 872 -11.34 -40.63 17.28
C LEU A 872 -10.24 -40.44 16.24
N ARG A 873 -10.14 -41.39 15.30
CA ARG A 873 -9.16 -41.33 14.21
C ARG A 873 -9.40 -40.09 13.34
N GLN A 874 -8.35 -39.66 12.63
CA GLN A 874 -8.49 -38.69 11.54
C GLN A 874 -9.43 -39.23 10.45
N ALA A 875 -9.73 -38.43 9.43
CA ALA A 875 -10.83 -38.71 8.52
C ALA A 875 -10.65 -38.10 7.14
N VAL A 876 -11.44 -38.57 6.18
CA VAL A 876 -11.49 -38.03 4.83
C VAL A 876 -12.63 -37.02 4.67
N ASP A 877 -12.41 -36.00 3.85
CA ASP A 877 -13.50 -35.14 3.35
C ASP A 877 -14.12 -35.77 2.09
N ALA A 878 -15.26 -36.43 2.26
CA ALA A 878 -15.97 -37.10 1.18
C ALA A 878 -16.34 -36.18 0.01
N ARG A 879 -16.48 -34.87 0.26
CA ARG A 879 -16.82 -33.86 -0.77
C ARG A 879 -15.65 -33.55 -1.70
N GLN A 880 -14.43 -33.77 -1.24
CA GLN A 880 -13.21 -33.53 -2.01
C GLN A 880 -12.73 -34.77 -2.76
N LEU A 881 -13.36 -35.93 -2.53
CA LEU A 881 -12.95 -37.15 -3.20
C LEU A 881 -13.46 -37.19 -4.65
N PRO A 882 -12.65 -37.68 -5.59
CA PRO A 882 -13.07 -37.83 -6.98
C PRO A 882 -14.25 -38.78 -7.09
N ALA A 883 -15.06 -38.62 -8.14
CA ALA A 883 -16.17 -39.52 -8.42
C ALA A 883 -15.69 -40.98 -8.53
N SER A 884 -16.54 -41.93 -8.09
CA SER A 884 -16.18 -43.35 -8.00
C SER A 884 -15.81 -43.97 -9.35
N ASP A 885 -16.26 -43.39 -10.46
CA ASP A 885 -16.02 -43.79 -11.85
C ASP A 885 -14.86 -43.04 -12.53
N ALA A 886 -14.25 -42.04 -11.87
CA ALA A 886 -13.15 -41.28 -12.45
C ALA A 886 -11.97 -42.21 -12.84
N PRO A 887 -11.16 -41.88 -13.86
CA PRO A 887 -10.03 -42.74 -14.24
C PRO A 887 -9.08 -43.00 -13.07
N ALA A 888 -8.73 -44.26 -12.83
CA ALA A 888 -7.76 -44.66 -11.82
C ALA A 888 -6.41 -44.97 -12.47
N GLY A 889 -5.34 -44.44 -11.89
CA GLY A 889 -3.98 -44.73 -12.33
C GLY A 889 -3.60 -46.19 -12.12
N ASP A 890 -2.73 -46.70 -12.99
CA ASP A 890 -2.22 -48.06 -12.86
C ASP A 890 -1.20 -48.20 -11.72
N GLY A 891 -0.73 -47.11 -11.11
CA GLY A 891 0.31 -47.14 -10.08
C GLY A 891 1.71 -47.37 -10.65
N SER A 892 1.94 -47.15 -11.95
CA SER A 892 3.26 -47.30 -12.59
C SER A 892 4.28 -46.32 -12.03
N ARG A 893 3.82 -45.16 -11.57
CA ARG A 893 4.66 -44.09 -11.03
C ARG A 893 4.07 -43.56 -9.72
N PRO A 894 4.56 -44.03 -8.55
CA PRO A 894 4.05 -43.64 -7.24
C PRO A 894 4.14 -42.13 -7.01
N VAL A 895 3.29 -41.60 -6.13
CA VAL A 895 3.31 -40.18 -5.77
C VAL A 895 3.43 -39.95 -4.27
N PHE A 896 4.23 -38.96 -3.90
CA PHE A 896 4.30 -38.41 -2.56
C PHE A 896 3.83 -36.95 -2.56
N VAL A 897 2.86 -36.62 -1.72
CA VAL A 897 2.39 -35.24 -1.54
C VAL A 897 2.67 -34.78 -0.11
N GLY A 898 3.58 -33.82 0.03
CA GLY A 898 3.92 -33.18 1.29
C GLY A 898 5.28 -32.48 1.24
N GLY A 899 5.44 -31.41 2.00
CA GLY A 899 6.70 -30.66 2.04
C GLY A 899 7.78 -31.30 2.92
N LYS A 900 9.03 -30.89 2.67
CA LYS A 900 10.20 -31.14 3.52
C LYS A 900 10.55 -29.86 4.26
N TYR A 901 10.43 -29.88 5.59
CA TYR A 901 10.71 -28.72 6.44
C TYR A 901 11.67 -29.10 7.55
N GLY A 902 12.69 -28.26 7.79
CA GLY A 902 13.70 -28.46 8.83
C GLY A 902 14.27 -29.89 8.84
N ASP A 903 14.43 -30.45 10.03
CA ASP A 903 15.01 -31.79 10.24
C ASP A 903 14.02 -32.95 10.06
N ARG A 904 12.76 -32.68 9.66
CA ARG A 904 11.75 -33.73 9.46
C ARG A 904 12.27 -34.78 8.49
N ARG A 905 12.44 -36.02 8.93
CA ARG A 905 12.83 -37.12 8.07
C ARG A 905 11.65 -37.52 7.21
N ARG A 906 11.86 -37.56 5.90
CA ARG A 906 10.88 -38.01 4.90
C ARG A 906 11.37 -39.32 4.29
N GLN A 907 11.53 -40.33 5.16
CA GLN A 907 12.38 -41.48 4.87
C GLN A 907 11.90 -42.24 3.61
N VAL A 908 10.59 -42.37 3.42
CA VAL A 908 10.01 -43.04 2.23
C VAL A 908 10.46 -42.43 0.90
N VAL A 909 10.67 -41.11 0.84
CA VAL A 909 11.15 -40.42 -0.38
C VAL A 909 12.62 -40.75 -0.63
N PHE A 910 13.44 -40.76 0.42
CA PHE A 910 14.86 -41.10 0.31
C PHE A 910 15.07 -42.59 0.01
N ASP A 911 14.27 -43.47 0.62
CA ASP A 911 14.29 -44.91 0.34
C ASP A 911 13.85 -45.19 -1.10
N ALA A 912 12.84 -44.47 -1.61
CA ALA A 912 12.40 -44.59 -3.01
C ALA A 912 13.50 -44.17 -3.99
N MET A 913 14.24 -43.10 -3.67
CA MET A 913 15.42 -42.70 -4.45
C MET A 913 16.53 -43.75 -4.38
N GLN A 914 16.81 -44.28 -3.19
CA GLN A 914 17.83 -45.32 -2.99
C GLN A 914 17.49 -46.62 -3.74
N ALA A 915 16.21 -46.98 -3.79
CA ALA A 915 15.69 -48.12 -4.54
C ALA A 915 15.70 -47.91 -6.06
N GLY A 916 15.94 -46.69 -6.55
CA GLY A 916 15.85 -46.36 -7.97
C GLY A 916 14.42 -46.42 -8.53
N ILE A 917 13.41 -46.20 -7.70
CA ILE A 917 12.00 -46.15 -8.12
C ILE A 917 11.78 -44.87 -8.96
N ASP A 918 11.01 -44.97 -10.05
CA ASP A 918 10.49 -43.79 -10.75
C ASP A 918 9.21 -43.31 -10.05
N PHE A 919 9.25 -42.13 -9.42
CA PHE A 919 8.14 -41.56 -8.65
C PHE A 919 8.05 -40.04 -8.79
N GLU A 920 6.99 -39.47 -8.23
CA GLU A 920 6.73 -38.03 -8.23
C GLU A 920 6.59 -37.46 -6.82
N VAL A 921 7.10 -36.25 -6.62
CA VAL A 921 6.98 -35.49 -5.38
C VAL A 921 6.31 -34.15 -5.65
N HIS A 922 5.34 -33.83 -4.80
CA HIS A 922 4.67 -32.55 -4.76
C HIS A 922 4.78 -31.92 -3.36
N GLY A 923 5.14 -30.64 -3.31
CA GLY A 923 5.23 -29.86 -2.08
C GLY A 923 6.50 -29.02 -2.02
N PRO A 924 6.60 -28.09 -1.05
CA PRO A 924 7.74 -27.19 -0.97
C PRO A 924 8.92 -27.81 -0.20
N GLY A 925 10.12 -27.27 -0.41
CA GLY A 925 11.33 -27.61 0.34
C GLY A 925 12.07 -28.83 -0.21
N TRP A 926 11.71 -29.29 -1.41
CA TRP A 926 12.37 -30.39 -2.11
C TRP A 926 13.42 -29.92 -3.12
N GLU A 927 13.44 -28.63 -3.42
CA GLU A 927 14.39 -28.00 -4.34
C GLU A 927 15.83 -28.27 -3.89
N GLY A 928 16.63 -28.89 -4.77
CA GLY A 928 18.01 -29.29 -4.48
C GLY A 928 18.17 -30.56 -3.63
N LEU A 929 17.09 -31.13 -3.10
CA LEU A 929 17.11 -32.40 -2.35
C LEU A 929 16.72 -33.61 -3.19
N VAL A 930 15.91 -33.40 -4.23
CA VAL A 930 15.50 -34.44 -5.20
C VAL A 930 15.88 -34.03 -6.62
N PRO A 931 16.09 -35.00 -7.54
CA PRO A 931 16.32 -34.69 -8.95
C PRO A 931 15.15 -33.92 -9.58
N ALA A 932 15.45 -33.00 -10.50
CA ALA A 932 14.43 -32.17 -11.18
C ALA A 932 13.27 -32.98 -11.83
N PRO A 933 13.46 -34.17 -12.42
CA PRO A 933 12.36 -34.98 -12.96
C PRO A 933 11.38 -35.56 -11.91
N VAL A 934 11.80 -35.63 -10.65
CA VAL A 934 11.02 -36.15 -9.52
C VAL A 934 10.14 -35.05 -8.92
N LEU A 935 10.66 -33.82 -8.79
CA LEU A 935 9.90 -32.67 -8.30
C LEU A 935 8.92 -32.18 -9.38
N ARG A 936 7.62 -32.41 -9.18
CA ARG A 936 6.58 -32.02 -10.14
C ARG A 936 6.01 -30.63 -9.90
N SER A 937 5.75 -30.29 -8.64
CA SER A 937 5.33 -28.93 -8.27
C SER A 937 5.70 -28.64 -6.82
N SER A 938 5.94 -27.38 -6.51
CA SER A 938 6.15 -26.90 -5.14
C SER A 938 4.84 -26.77 -4.34
N TYR A 939 3.68 -26.89 -5.02
CA TYR A 939 2.36 -26.79 -4.42
C TYR A 939 1.31 -27.55 -5.23
N VAL A 940 0.32 -28.13 -4.54
CA VAL A 940 -0.89 -28.71 -5.12
C VAL A 940 -2.07 -28.15 -4.31
N PRO A 941 -3.06 -27.50 -4.94
CA PRO A 941 -4.26 -27.05 -4.26
C PRO A 941 -4.92 -28.20 -3.50
N ASN A 942 -5.32 -27.99 -2.25
CA ASN A 942 -5.84 -29.07 -1.40
C ASN A 942 -7.02 -29.84 -2.02
N HIS A 943 -7.91 -29.17 -2.75
CA HIS A 943 -9.05 -29.79 -3.43
C HIS A 943 -8.66 -30.68 -4.64
N GLU A 944 -7.42 -30.59 -5.12
CA GLU A 944 -6.89 -31.41 -6.22
C GLU A 944 -6.09 -32.62 -5.73
N VAL A 945 -5.65 -32.63 -4.46
CA VAL A 945 -4.74 -33.64 -3.90
C VAL A 945 -5.29 -35.06 -4.06
N THR A 946 -6.58 -35.27 -3.78
CA THR A 946 -7.26 -36.57 -3.91
C THR A 946 -7.36 -37.03 -5.37
N SER A 947 -7.48 -36.08 -6.31
CA SER A 947 -7.46 -36.36 -7.74
C SER A 947 -6.06 -36.79 -8.19
N VAL A 948 -5.00 -36.18 -7.65
CA VAL A 948 -3.62 -36.62 -7.87
C VAL A 948 -3.43 -38.05 -7.35
N TYR A 949 -3.90 -38.36 -6.15
CA TYR A 949 -3.83 -39.72 -5.60
C TYR A 949 -4.53 -40.74 -6.49
N ARG A 950 -5.75 -40.45 -6.94
CA ARG A 950 -6.50 -41.34 -7.84
C ARG A 950 -5.82 -41.51 -9.19
N ALA A 951 -5.37 -40.41 -9.80
CA ALA A 951 -4.73 -40.42 -11.12
C ALA A 951 -3.41 -41.21 -11.12
N ARG A 952 -2.71 -41.28 -9.99
CA ARG A 952 -1.48 -42.06 -9.85
C ARG A 952 -1.74 -43.49 -9.42
N GLY A 953 -2.73 -43.73 -8.56
CA GLY A 953 -3.17 -45.07 -8.17
C GLY A 953 -2.27 -45.81 -7.17
N LEU A 954 -1.07 -45.27 -6.89
CA LEU A 954 -0.16 -45.73 -5.84
C LEU A 954 0.47 -44.51 -5.14
N VAL A 955 0.33 -44.43 -3.82
CA VAL A 955 0.75 -43.29 -2.99
C VAL A 955 1.79 -43.74 -1.97
N LEU A 956 2.86 -42.95 -1.84
CA LEU A 956 3.85 -43.09 -0.79
C LEU A 956 3.46 -42.20 0.40
N ALA A 957 3.50 -42.75 1.61
CA ALA A 957 3.18 -42.04 2.83
C ALA A 957 4.25 -42.29 3.90
N ASP A 958 4.34 -41.34 4.83
CA ASP A 958 5.18 -41.40 6.01
C ASP A 958 4.55 -40.60 7.15
N HIS A 959 5.03 -40.87 8.37
CA HIS A 959 4.60 -40.21 9.59
C HIS A 959 5.76 -39.45 10.25
N TRP A 960 5.45 -38.77 11.34
CA TRP A 960 6.49 -38.37 12.30
C TRP A 960 6.85 -39.57 13.18
N ASP A 961 8.08 -39.64 13.69
CA ASP A 961 8.58 -40.79 14.44
C ASP A 961 7.73 -41.12 15.69
N ASP A 962 7.24 -40.08 16.38
CA ASP A 962 6.34 -40.19 17.52
C ASP A 962 4.94 -40.68 17.11
N MET A 963 4.40 -40.18 16.01
CA MET A 963 3.14 -40.64 15.44
C MET A 963 3.20 -42.11 15.01
N ALA A 964 4.27 -42.50 14.29
CA ALA A 964 4.46 -43.87 13.84
C ALA A 964 4.51 -44.83 15.02
N ARG A 965 5.33 -44.52 16.03
CA ARG A 965 5.50 -45.36 17.22
C ARG A 965 4.21 -45.50 18.03
N GLU A 966 3.46 -44.42 18.21
CA GLU A 966 2.27 -44.39 19.06
C GLU A 966 0.97 -44.71 18.31
N GLY A 967 1.02 -45.11 17.04
CA GLY A 967 -0.17 -45.57 16.28
C GLY A 967 -1.08 -44.46 15.75
N PHE A 968 -0.53 -43.27 15.46
CA PHE A 968 -1.28 -42.16 14.85
C PHE A 968 -1.17 -42.21 13.32
N ILE A 969 -2.25 -42.59 12.65
CA ILE A 969 -2.32 -42.64 11.18
C ILE A 969 -2.56 -41.22 10.63
N ALA A 970 -1.73 -40.79 9.67
CA ALA A 970 -1.79 -39.48 9.06
C ALA A 970 -2.99 -39.31 8.11
N ASN A 971 -3.60 -38.11 8.07
CA ASN A 971 -4.77 -37.80 7.24
C ASN A 971 -4.64 -38.23 5.78
N ARG A 972 -3.45 -38.03 5.20
CA ARG A 972 -3.18 -38.35 3.77
C ARG A 972 -3.51 -39.78 3.39
N ILE A 973 -3.43 -40.72 4.34
CA ILE A 973 -3.70 -42.14 4.09
C ILE A 973 -5.20 -42.36 3.95
N PHE A 974 -6.00 -41.70 4.78
CA PHE A 974 -7.47 -41.67 4.62
C PHE A 974 -7.86 -41.03 3.28
N ASP A 975 -7.21 -39.91 2.91
CA ASP A 975 -7.47 -39.23 1.64
C ASP A 975 -7.10 -40.12 0.43
N ALA A 976 -5.95 -40.78 0.46
CA ALA A 976 -5.48 -41.66 -0.62
C ALA A 976 -6.33 -42.93 -0.78
N VAL A 977 -6.61 -43.63 0.32
CA VAL A 977 -7.47 -44.83 0.29
C VAL A 977 -8.90 -44.45 -0.10
N GLY A 978 -9.43 -43.34 0.43
CA GLY A 978 -10.74 -42.81 0.02
C GLY A 978 -10.81 -42.45 -1.47
N ALA A 979 -9.71 -41.98 -2.06
CA ALA A 979 -9.61 -41.72 -3.50
C ALA A 979 -9.57 -43.01 -4.35
N GLY A 980 -9.36 -44.16 -3.73
CA GLY A 980 -9.21 -45.48 -4.37
C GLY A 980 -7.78 -45.83 -4.72
N ALA A 981 -6.78 -45.13 -4.15
CA ALA A 981 -5.37 -45.43 -4.38
C ALA A 981 -4.86 -46.51 -3.41
N ARG A 982 -3.87 -47.26 -3.87
CA ARG A 982 -3.04 -48.12 -3.01
C ARG A 982 -2.05 -47.24 -2.26
N VAL A 983 -1.70 -47.60 -1.03
CA VAL A 983 -0.76 -46.82 -0.21
C VAL A 983 0.36 -47.71 0.29
N ILE A 984 1.60 -47.21 0.20
CA ILE A 984 2.76 -47.78 0.89
C ILE A 984 3.19 -46.80 1.98
N SER A 985 3.31 -47.27 3.22
CA SER A 985 3.69 -46.44 4.38
C SER A 985 4.79 -47.10 5.21
N ASP A 986 5.43 -46.30 6.06
CA ASP A 986 6.16 -46.76 7.25
C ASP A 986 5.29 -47.57 8.23
N ASP A 987 5.93 -48.34 9.10
CA ASP A 987 5.27 -49.23 10.07
C ASP A 987 4.59 -48.42 11.19
N VAL A 988 3.25 -48.47 11.23
CA VAL A 988 2.41 -47.83 12.25
C VAL A 988 1.48 -48.88 12.85
N PRO A 989 1.44 -49.06 14.19
CA PRO A 989 0.61 -50.08 14.82
C PRO A 989 -0.87 -50.01 14.40
N GLY A 990 -1.36 -51.10 13.80
CA GLY A 990 -2.75 -51.26 13.38
C GLY A 990 -3.12 -50.61 12.04
N ILE A 991 -2.15 -50.11 11.26
CA ILE A 991 -2.43 -49.42 9.98
C ILE A 991 -2.93 -50.35 8.88
N GLU A 992 -2.37 -51.55 8.75
CA GLU A 992 -2.76 -52.51 7.69
C GLU A 992 -4.20 -53.02 7.91
N ASP A 993 -4.53 -53.32 9.17
CA ASP A 993 -5.86 -53.78 9.58
C ASP A 993 -6.93 -52.68 9.42
N ALA A 994 -6.56 -51.41 9.59
CA ALA A 994 -7.51 -50.29 9.49
C ALA A 994 -8.10 -50.14 8.06
N PHE A 995 -7.38 -50.62 7.04
CA PHE A 995 -7.74 -50.42 5.63
C PHE A 995 -7.80 -51.73 4.83
N ASP A 996 -8.03 -52.87 5.48
CA ASP A 996 -8.23 -54.18 4.84
C ASP A 996 -7.17 -54.52 3.78
N GLY A 997 -5.90 -54.18 4.04
CA GLY A 997 -4.76 -54.42 3.16
C GLY A 997 -4.57 -53.40 2.02
N ALA A 998 -5.41 -52.38 1.87
CA ALA A 998 -5.20 -51.30 0.90
C ALA A 998 -3.95 -50.44 1.21
N VAL A 999 -3.49 -50.48 2.47
CA VAL A 999 -2.21 -49.93 2.92
C VAL A 999 -1.28 -51.10 3.20
N GLN A 1000 -0.07 -51.06 2.62
CA GLN A 1000 1.00 -52.02 2.88
C GLN A 1000 2.16 -51.30 3.57
N VAL A 1001 2.75 -51.93 4.59
CA VAL A 1001 3.93 -51.37 5.27
C VAL A 1001 5.21 -51.89 4.64
N TYR A 1002 6.25 -51.06 4.61
CA TYR A 1002 7.60 -51.48 4.20
C TYR A 1002 8.58 -51.36 5.37
N ARG A 1003 9.52 -52.29 5.48
CA ARG A 1003 10.55 -52.32 6.54
C ARG A 1003 11.98 -52.26 6.01
N SER A 1004 12.13 -52.28 4.68
CA SER A 1004 13.42 -52.19 4.00
C SER A 1004 13.27 -51.56 2.62
N VAL A 1005 14.35 -50.98 2.09
CA VAL A 1005 14.41 -50.42 0.74
C VAL A 1005 14.04 -51.45 -0.32
N ASP A 1006 14.46 -52.70 -0.16
CA ASP A 1006 14.13 -53.80 -1.09
C ASP A 1006 12.63 -54.15 -1.05
N GLU A 1007 12.00 -54.11 0.13
CA GLU A 1007 10.56 -54.31 0.25
C GLU A 1007 9.77 -53.16 -0.37
N LEU A 1008 10.23 -51.92 -0.22
CA LEU A 1008 9.63 -50.77 -0.90
C LEU A 1008 9.71 -50.90 -2.42
N ALA A 1009 10.88 -51.30 -2.94
CA ALA A 1009 11.09 -51.59 -4.36
C ALA A 1009 10.14 -52.69 -4.86
N TYR A 1010 10.02 -53.79 -4.10
CA TYR A 1010 9.10 -54.87 -4.40
C TYR A 1010 7.65 -54.38 -4.44
N LEU A 1011 7.17 -53.68 -3.41
CA LEU A 1011 5.79 -53.17 -3.34
C LEU A 1011 5.44 -52.16 -4.46
N CYS A 1012 6.43 -51.43 -4.97
CA CYS A 1012 6.26 -50.53 -6.11
C CYS A 1012 6.29 -51.25 -7.48
N SER A 1013 6.81 -52.49 -7.53
CA SER A 1013 6.87 -53.29 -8.76
C SER A 1013 5.51 -53.87 -9.16
N LEU A 1014 5.41 -54.41 -10.38
CA LEU A 1014 4.19 -55.11 -10.84
C LEU A 1014 3.88 -56.35 -9.97
N ASP A 1015 4.90 -57.10 -9.57
CA ASP A 1015 4.74 -58.32 -8.77
C ASP A 1015 4.28 -58.00 -7.35
N GLY A 1016 4.79 -56.91 -6.76
CA GLY A 1016 4.35 -56.44 -5.44
C GLY A 1016 2.88 -56.04 -5.38
N ARG A 1017 2.25 -55.76 -6.53
CA ARG A 1017 0.82 -55.42 -6.59
C ARG A 1017 -0.08 -56.56 -6.12
N GLU A 1018 0.40 -57.81 -6.15
CA GLU A 1018 -0.35 -58.96 -5.64
C GLU A 1018 -0.59 -58.92 -4.13
N ARG A 1019 0.21 -58.14 -3.37
CA ARG A 1019 -0.05 -57.93 -1.93
C ARG A 1019 -1.23 -56.99 -1.67
N PHE A 1020 -1.63 -56.18 -2.64
CA PHE A 1020 -2.78 -55.30 -2.50
C PHE A 1020 -4.09 -56.02 -2.89
N PRO A 1021 -5.23 -55.59 -2.33
CA PRO A 1021 -6.52 -56.11 -2.75
C PRO A 1021 -6.77 -55.89 -4.25
N LYS A 1022 -7.57 -56.77 -4.85
CA LYS A 1022 -8.00 -56.63 -6.24
C LYS A 1022 -8.78 -55.32 -6.44
N PRO A 1023 -8.82 -54.75 -7.67
CA PRO A 1023 -9.49 -53.47 -7.95
C PRO A 1023 -10.92 -53.38 -7.40
N GLU A 1024 -11.71 -54.45 -7.48
CA GLU A 1024 -13.08 -54.47 -6.95
C GLU A 1024 -13.09 -54.35 -5.41
N ALA A 1025 -12.18 -55.03 -4.73
CA ALA A 1025 -12.04 -54.96 -3.27
C ALA A 1025 -11.51 -53.58 -2.83
N LEU A 1026 -10.52 -53.02 -3.53
CA LEU A 1026 -10.04 -51.64 -3.29
C LEU A 1026 -11.16 -50.61 -3.42
N ALA A 1027 -12.04 -50.76 -4.42
CA ALA A 1027 -13.20 -49.89 -4.58
C ALA A 1027 -14.18 -50.00 -3.41
N GLN A 1028 -14.42 -51.20 -2.87
CA GLN A 1028 -15.24 -51.39 -1.67
C GLN A 1028 -14.60 -50.77 -0.42
N ILE A 1029 -13.29 -50.93 -0.24
CA ILE A 1029 -12.54 -50.30 0.87
C ILE A 1029 -12.64 -48.78 0.77
N ALA A 1030 -12.45 -48.21 -0.43
CA ALA A 1030 -12.58 -46.77 -0.66
C ALA A 1030 -14.00 -46.26 -0.34
N LEU A 1031 -15.05 -47.01 -0.69
CA LEU A 1031 -16.43 -46.70 -0.34
C LEU A 1031 -16.68 -46.78 1.18
N ARG A 1032 -16.12 -47.78 1.86
CA ARG A 1032 -16.17 -47.88 3.33
C ARG A 1032 -15.51 -46.66 3.98
N VAL A 1033 -14.28 -46.32 3.59
CA VAL A 1033 -13.54 -45.15 4.09
C VAL A 1033 -14.31 -43.85 3.82
N ARG A 1034 -14.88 -43.68 2.63
CA ARG A 1034 -15.75 -42.54 2.27
C ARG A 1034 -16.93 -42.35 3.22
N ASN A 1035 -17.55 -43.44 3.64
CA ASN A 1035 -18.79 -43.39 4.41
C ASN A 1035 -18.53 -43.37 5.93
N GLU A 1036 -17.66 -44.25 6.41
CA GLU A 1036 -17.44 -44.54 7.83
C GLU A 1036 -16.27 -43.75 8.44
N GLU A 1037 -15.22 -43.50 7.65
CA GLU A 1037 -14.01 -42.79 8.10
C GLU A 1037 -14.05 -41.31 7.64
N SER A 1038 -15.24 -40.70 7.67
CA SER A 1038 -15.50 -39.34 7.18
C SER A 1038 -15.54 -38.29 8.28
N PHE A 1039 -15.23 -37.03 7.96
CA PHE A 1039 -15.37 -35.91 8.91
C PHE A 1039 -16.81 -35.74 9.41
N LEU A 1040 -17.81 -36.09 8.60
CA LEU A 1040 -19.21 -36.10 9.03
C LEU A 1040 -19.46 -37.14 10.14
N SER A 1041 -18.85 -38.33 10.03
CA SER A 1041 -18.91 -39.30 11.13
C SER A 1041 -18.22 -38.78 12.39
N ARG A 1042 -17.09 -38.07 12.26
CA ARG A 1042 -16.39 -37.49 13.43
C ARG A 1042 -17.18 -36.37 14.09
N ALA A 1043 -17.77 -35.50 13.28
CA ALA A 1043 -18.64 -34.43 13.75
C ALA A 1043 -19.83 -34.99 14.55
N ARG A 1044 -20.46 -36.08 14.09
CA ARG A 1044 -21.56 -36.75 14.83
C ARG A 1044 -21.11 -37.24 16.21
N VAL A 1045 -19.97 -37.91 16.29
CA VAL A 1045 -19.42 -38.40 17.57
C VAL A 1045 -19.12 -37.24 18.51
N LEU A 1046 -18.51 -36.16 18.02
CA LEU A 1046 -18.20 -34.97 18.81
C LEU A 1046 -19.47 -34.29 19.33
N VAL A 1047 -20.46 -34.05 18.46
CA VAL A 1047 -21.74 -33.43 18.83
C VAL A 1047 -22.48 -34.27 19.86
N GLU A 1048 -22.52 -35.59 19.69
CA GLU A 1048 -23.17 -36.48 20.64
C GLU A 1048 -22.47 -36.49 22.01
N ALA A 1049 -21.13 -36.52 22.03
CA ALA A 1049 -20.37 -36.48 23.28
C ALA A 1049 -20.58 -35.16 24.04
N VAL A 1050 -20.60 -34.03 23.33
CA VAL A 1050 -20.89 -32.72 23.92
C VAL A 1050 -22.33 -32.67 24.45
N ARG A 1051 -23.31 -33.17 23.70
CA ARG A 1051 -24.72 -33.21 24.13
C ARG A 1051 -24.95 -34.09 25.36
N ARG A 1052 -24.16 -35.15 25.57
CA ARG A 1052 -24.22 -35.97 26.79
C ARG A 1052 -23.56 -35.29 28.01
N THR A 1053 -22.73 -34.29 27.76
CA THR A 1053 -22.02 -33.53 28.81
C THR A 1053 -22.86 -32.35 29.31
N LEU A 1054 -23.68 -31.78 28.42
CA LEU A 1054 -24.78 -30.87 28.73
C LEU A 1054 -25.87 -31.57 29.53
#